data_AF-A0AB33PFV7-F1
#
_entry.id   AF-A0AB33PFV7-F1
#
_cell.length_a   1.000
_cell.length_b   1.000
_cell.length_c   1.000
_cell.angle_alpha   90.00
_cell.angle_beta   90.00
_cell.angle_gamma   90.00
#
_symmetry.space_group_name_H-M   'P 1'
#
loop_
_entity.id
_entity.type
_entity.pdbx_description
1 polymer ?
#
loop_
_entity_poly.entity_id
_entity_poly.type
_entity_poly.pdbx_seq_one_letter_code
_entity_poly.pdbx_strand_id
1 'polypeptide(L)'
;GYGVPIELFAPFTDSCVIVMKRLISDVAKDETVKRSLKVDAATTKAQGLQETDASDLMLEGFRWSIGLVSRVLMRTITEGSTAVMQSINQDDANLLKKSLGEAPRGERSNLLLRVTVGSQCISPLYWALRSGAHTAAKTMIEDILTIRADRDRYYYGVDDIFRLQPNVVEDILLEAPLLAKTLLDGLIWRSHKTKDGMRPVIYYLEHLVRDIDETKTFSRALISFVKYNNPKTIMHPILVFVLEVLWKHLARRSFFLDRVWTIVSFVVFLLATCFLSQPSLVGNPTAETCLAVARILVYSLGFMRLLYWHIVEIFRAYRAKDTEKLFAFKVPRYLMGGPELFSFILVIDMVAMMWVEPLFHCLGAEAKIAFTCDTWNDEMSLAYELLVVLGIYLYAIIVADVANMSIELCEFKVLCTHALKQVALCIGAVTCISIIFAVAISSMTREATLLSNSEFTEMGRTMTSLVQLAVGIMDLEKVSSISGESPYLLGVLVAYMLVVYSFFFNLLVSQFCGVHAALAEDILGHAMLARGDVILDTLKAIPMKRWNAFLKSLALDQKVDFEEGDIGLAGGVKAWEPSLAHPTTQDQIFRAGGDTDPSLPWPIHRSSSDESSMEKMVAKTSPSCTAHWSCFRQRKLQNFKNLQDLVGPK
;
A
#
# COMPACT_ATOMS: atom_id res chain seq x y z
N GLY A 1 -2.33 -20.65 19.13
CA GLY A 1 -3.75 -20.48 19.49
C GLY A 1 -3.95 -19.30 20.42
N TYR A 2 -3.46 -19.36 21.66
CA TYR A 2 -3.81 -18.39 22.71
C TYR A 2 -2.77 -17.32 23.04
N GLY A 3 -1.75 -17.11 22.21
CA GLY A 3 -0.79 -16.00 22.38
C GLY A 3 0.03 -15.97 23.68
N VAL A 4 -0.12 -16.97 24.56
CA VAL A 4 0.74 -17.11 25.75
C VAL A 4 2.17 -17.38 25.26
N PRO A 5 3.19 -16.67 25.77
CA PRO A 5 4.57 -16.90 25.37
C PRO A 5 4.90 -18.39 25.47
N ILE A 6 5.36 -18.99 24.38
CA ILE A 6 5.74 -20.41 24.36
C ILE A 6 6.81 -20.67 25.44
N GLU A 7 7.62 -19.66 25.76
CA GLU A 7 8.63 -19.68 26.82
C GLU A 7 8.07 -19.93 28.23
N LEU A 8 6.81 -19.53 28.51
CA LEU A 8 6.13 -19.82 29.77
C LEU A 8 5.65 -21.28 29.84
N PHE A 9 5.41 -21.90 28.67
CA PHE A 9 4.96 -23.29 28.57
C PHE A 9 6.09 -24.27 28.27
N ALA A 10 7.22 -23.82 27.71
CA ALA A 10 8.36 -24.65 27.34
C ALA A 10 8.82 -25.55 28.50
N PRO A 11 8.96 -25.04 29.75
CA PRO A 11 9.34 -25.89 30.87
C PRO A 11 8.29 -26.96 31.20
N PHE A 12 7.00 -26.65 31.03
CA PHE A 12 5.91 -27.59 31.27
C PHE A 12 5.82 -28.64 30.15
N THR A 13 5.87 -28.23 28.89
CA THR A 13 5.88 -29.15 27.76
C THR A 13 7.12 -30.03 27.77
N ASP A 14 8.29 -29.48 28.12
CA ASP A 14 9.52 -30.24 28.28
C ASP A 14 9.40 -31.24 29.42
N SER A 15 8.83 -30.84 30.56
CA SER A 15 8.57 -31.76 31.67
C SER A 15 7.61 -32.89 31.28
N CYS A 16 6.53 -32.59 30.56
CA CYS A 16 5.60 -33.60 30.04
C CYS A 16 6.28 -34.54 29.03
N VAL A 17 7.11 -34.01 28.13
CA VAL A 17 7.88 -34.80 27.17
C VAL A 17 8.93 -35.67 27.87
N ILE A 18 9.59 -35.16 28.91
CA ILE A 18 10.54 -35.91 29.73
C ILE A 18 9.84 -37.06 30.45
N VAL A 19 8.69 -36.81 31.07
CA VAL A 19 7.89 -37.84 31.74
C VAL A 19 7.42 -38.90 30.74
N MET A 20 6.93 -38.49 29.56
CA MET A 20 6.53 -39.39 28.47
C MET A 20 7.70 -40.23 27.96
N LYS A 21 8.87 -39.61 27.70
CA LYS A 21 10.08 -40.34 27.27
C LYS A 21 10.52 -41.35 28.31
N ARG A 22 10.39 -41.02 29.61
CA ARG A 22 10.75 -41.91 30.70
C ARG A 22 9.78 -43.09 30.80
N LEU A 23 8.47 -42.83 30.74
CA LEU A 23 7.44 -43.88 30.69
C LEU A 23 7.63 -44.81 29.49
N ILE A 24 7.85 -44.27 28.29
CA ILE A 24 8.11 -45.06 27.07
C ILE A 24 9.42 -45.85 27.21
N SER A 25 10.47 -45.24 27.76
CA SER A 25 11.75 -45.93 28.00
C SER A 25 11.63 -47.04 29.03
N ASP A 26 10.84 -46.85 30.09
CA ASP A 26 10.70 -47.83 31.16
C ASP A 26 9.84 -49.01 30.66
N VAL A 27 8.80 -48.75 29.87
CA VAL A 27 8.04 -49.78 29.14
C VAL A 27 8.93 -50.52 28.12
N ALA A 28 9.83 -49.82 27.43
CA ALA A 28 10.73 -50.43 26.44
C ALA A 28 11.89 -51.25 27.06
N LYS A 29 12.25 -50.95 28.32
CA LYS A 29 13.32 -51.61 29.09
C LYS A 29 12.83 -52.79 29.91
N ASP A 30 11.52 -52.93 30.12
CA ASP A 30 10.97 -54.08 30.81
C ASP A 30 11.12 -55.34 29.93
N GLU A 31 12.24 -56.06 30.10
CA GLU A 31 12.54 -57.30 29.38
C GLU A 31 11.53 -58.41 29.67
N THR A 32 10.73 -58.30 30.72
CA THR A 32 9.66 -59.27 31.01
C THR A 32 8.54 -59.20 29.97
N VAL A 33 8.19 -57.99 29.49
CA VAL A 33 7.24 -57.76 28.40
C VAL A 33 7.80 -58.23 27.05
N LYS A 34 9.11 -58.05 26.81
CA LYS A 34 9.77 -58.59 25.61
C LYS A 34 9.91 -60.13 25.65
N ARG A 35 9.98 -60.75 26.83
CA ARG A 35 10.03 -62.22 26.97
C ARG A 35 8.65 -62.85 26.83
N SER A 36 7.57 -62.24 27.32
CA SER A 36 6.21 -62.72 27.04
C SER A 36 5.84 -62.57 25.56
N LEU A 37 6.20 -61.45 24.91
CA LEU A 37 5.98 -61.27 23.46
C LEU A 37 6.77 -62.23 22.55
N LYS A 38 7.87 -62.83 23.03
CA LYS A 38 8.62 -63.86 22.27
C LYS A 38 8.17 -65.29 22.57
N VAL A 39 7.47 -65.54 23.68
CA VAL A 39 6.99 -66.88 24.04
C VAL A 39 5.61 -67.19 23.46
N ASP A 40 4.81 -66.18 23.13
CA ASP A 40 3.42 -66.37 22.65
C ASP A 40 3.23 -66.27 21.13
N ALA A 41 4.30 -66.32 20.33
CA ALA A 41 4.18 -66.41 18.86
C ALA A 41 3.70 -67.79 18.36
N ALA A 42 3.59 -68.80 19.23
CA ALA A 42 3.20 -70.15 18.84
C ALA A 42 1.88 -70.64 19.45
N THR A 43 1.31 -69.97 20.46
CA THR A 43 0.04 -70.42 21.05
C THR A 43 -0.57 -69.28 21.84
N THR A 44 -1.62 -68.64 21.31
CA THR A 44 -2.85 -68.21 22.03
C THR A 44 -3.62 -67.22 21.17
N LYS A 45 -4.71 -67.71 20.56
CA LYS A 45 -5.69 -66.93 19.79
C LYS A 45 -6.89 -66.53 20.66
N ALA A 46 -6.69 -66.28 21.96
CA ALA A 46 -7.79 -66.09 22.91
C ALA A 46 -7.54 -65.12 24.08
N GLN A 47 -6.56 -64.21 23.99
CA GLN A 47 -6.39 -63.10 24.95
C GLN A 47 -6.08 -61.79 24.20
N GLY A 48 -6.95 -61.40 23.27
CA GLY A 48 -6.88 -60.12 22.56
C GLY A 48 -7.61 -58.97 23.28
N LEU A 49 -7.78 -59.04 24.60
CA LEU A 49 -8.74 -58.20 25.33
C LEU A 49 -8.18 -57.48 26.57
N GLN A 50 -6.86 -57.48 26.80
CA GLN A 50 -6.30 -56.86 28.02
C GLN A 50 -5.16 -55.86 27.79
N GLU A 51 -4.44 -55.89 26.66
CA GLU A 51 -3.45 -54.85 26.34
C GLU A 51 -4.07 -53.57 25.76
N THR A 52 -5.27 -53.65 25.18
CA THR A 52 -6.02 -52.48 24.68
C THR A 52 -6.49 -51.57 25.83
N ASP A 53 -6.92 -52.15 26.95
CA ASP A 53 -7.47 -51.41 28.10
C ASP A 53 -6.43 -50.50 28.78
N ALA A 54 -5.17 -50.94 28.89
CA ALA A 54 -4.13 -50.13 29.56
C ALA A 54 -3.71 -48.92 28.72
N SER A 55 -3.64 -49.09 27.39
CA SER A 55 -3.37 -47.99 26.47
C SER A 55 -4.52 -46.97 26.46
N ASP A 56 -5.76 -47.46 26.47
CA ASP A 56 -6.94 -46.60 26.49
C ASP A 56 -7.07 -45.83 27.82
N LEU A 57 -6.74 -46.48 28.96
CA LEU A 57 -6.69 -45.80 30.27
C LEU A 57 -5.64 -44.69 30.32
N MET A 58 -4.47 -44.90 29.72
CA MET A 58 -3.42 -43.88 29.65
C MET A 58 -3.84 -42.71 28.76
N LEU A 59 -4.50 -43.00 27.64
CA LEU A 59 -5.00 -41.99 26.70
C LEU A 59 -6.14 -41.16 27.32
N GLU A 60 -7.00 -41.80 28.12
CA GLU A 60 -8.06 -41.15 28.87
C GLU A 60 -7.52 -40.31 30.04
N GLY A 61 -6.54 -40.84 30.79
CA GLY A 61 -5.83 -40.09 31.83
C GLY A 61 -5.12 -38.84 31.26
N PHE A 62 -4.50 -38.95 30.10
CA PHE A 62 -3.87 -37.82 29.41
C PHE A 62 -4.90 -36.79 28.96
N ARG A 63 -6.00 -37.21 28.32
CA ARG A 63 -7.12 -36.33 27.96
C ARG A 63 -7.70 -35.62 29.17
N TRP A 64 -7.89 -36.32 30.29
CA TRP A 64 -8.38 -35.72 31.53
C TRP A 64 -7.40 -34.70 32.10
N SER A 65 -6.10 -35.02 32.14
CA SER A 65 -5.07 -34.10 32.65
C SER A 65 -4.97 -32.82 31.81
N ILE A 66 -5.00 -32.94 30.48
CA ILE A 66 -5.08 -31.78 29.57
C ILE A 66 -6.37 -31.00 29.80
N GLY A 67 -7.51 -31.69 29.94
CA GLY A 67 -8.79 -31.05 30.23
C GLY A 67 -8.80 -30.31 31.57
N LEU A 68 -8.12 -30.83 32.59
CA LEU A 68 -7.95 -30.16 33.88
C LEU A 68 -7.04 -28.94 33.75
N VAL A 69 -5.86 -29.09 33.16
CA VAL A 69 -4.90 -28.00 32.94
C VAL A 69 -5.53 -26.88 32.11
N SER A 70 -6.25 -27.22 31.05
CA SER A 70 -6.99 -26.25 30.24
C SER A 70 -8.05 -25.51 31.05
N ARG A 71 -8.81 -26.20 31.91
CA ARG A 71 -9.82 -25.54 32.76
C ARG A 71 -9.20 -24.64 33.82
N VAL A 72 -8.11 -25.09 34.45
CA VAL A 72 -7.38 -24.28 35.44
C VAL A 72 -6.77 -23.05 34.77
N LEU A 73 -6.11 -23.21 33.62
CA LEU A 73 -5.57 -22.07 32.85
C LEU A 73 -6.68 -21.11 32.43
N MET A 74 -7.78 -21.62 31.88
CA MET A 74 -8.89 -20.77 31.48
C MET A 74 -9.46 -20.00 32.67
N ARG A 75 -9.59 -20.66 33.82
CA ARG A 75 -10.05 -20.05 35.07
C ARG A 75 -9.07 -19.01 35.61
N THR A 76 -7.77 -19.29 35.60
CA THR A 76 -6.74 -18.31 36.00
C THR A 76 -6.71 -17.12 35.05
N ILE A 77 -6.94 -17.34 33.75
CA ILE A 77 -7.07 -16.28 32.76
C ILE A 77 -8.35 -15.46 33.03
N THR A 78 -9.51 -16.09 33.23
CA THR A 78 -10.76 -15.34 33.45
C THR A 78 -10.79 -14.66 34.82
N GLU A 79 -10.40 -15.33 35.90
CA GLU A 79 -10.42 -14.77 37.25
C GLU A 79 -9.26 -13.81 37.52
N GLY A 80 -8.12 -13.97 36.83
CA GLY A 80 -6.96 -13.09 36.96
C GLY A 80 -6.90 -11.96 35.92
N SER A 81 -7.83 -11.92 34.96
CA SER A 81 -7.88 -10.86 33.95
C SER A 81 -8.70 -9.67 34.42
N THR A 82 -8.28 -8.47 34.01
CA THR A 82 -9.05 -7.24 34.22
C THR A 82 -10.37 -7.31 33.46
N ALA A 83 -11.39 -6.56 33.90
CA ALA A 83 -12.69 -6.52 33.21
C ALA A 83 -12.56 -6.12 31.72
N VAL A 84 -11.60 -5.25 31.39
CA VAL A 84 -11.24 -4.90 30.01
C VAL A 84 -10.78 -6.13 29.23
N MET A 85 -9.89 -6.92 29.81
CA MET A 85 -9.33 -8.10 29.17
C MET A 85 -10.36 -9.24 29.03
N GLN A 86 -11.25 -9.40 30.00
CA GLN A 86 -12.42 -10.29 29.87
C GLN A 86 -13.31 -9.89 28.68
N SER A 87 -13.54 -8.58 28.51
CA SER A 87 -14.32 -8.04 27.39
C SER A 87 -13.66 -8.30 26.04
N ILE A 88 -12.33 -8.17 25.97
CA ILE A 88 -11.54 -8.49 24.75
C ILE A 88 -11.63 -9.98 24.42
N ASN A 89 -11.51 -10.86 25.42
CA ASN A 89 -11.61 -12.31 25.22
C ASN A 89 -13.00 -12.76 24.71
N GLN A 90 -14.05 -11.98 25.01
CA GLN A 90 -15.41 -12.23 24.53
C GLN A 90 -15.75 -11.47 23.23
N ASP A 91 -14.87 -10.59 22.77
CA ASP A 91 -15.10 -9.61 21.68
C ASP A 91 -16.42 -8.81 21.82
N ASP A 92 -16.83 -8.52 23.07
CA ASP A 92 -18.09 -7.82 23.36
C ASP A 92 -17.85 -6.32 23.64
N ALA A 93 -18.27 -5.47 22.68
CA ALA A 93 -18.19 -4.02 22.78
C ALA A 93 -18.98 -3.43 23.95
N ASN A 94 -20.14 -4.01 24.30
CA ASN A 94 -20.97 -3.49 25.38
C ASN A 94 -20.36 -3.78 26.74
N LEU A 95 -19.82 -4.99 26.92
CA LEU A 95 -19.09 -5.36 28.13
C LEU A 95 -17.85 -4.48 28.29
N LEU A 96 -17.14 -4.23 27.18
CA LEU A 96 -15.99 -3.33 27.17
C LEU A 96 -16.40 -1.90 27.58
N LYS A 97 -17.43 -1.31 26.95
CA LYS A 97 -17.93 0.02 27.30
C LYS A 97 -18.36 0.12 28.77
N LYS A 98 -19.01 -0.93 29.29
CA LYS A 98 -19.39 -1.00 30.70
C LYS A 98 -18.17 -1.03 31.62
N SER A 99 -17.18 -1.88 31.32
CA SER A 99 -15.94 -1.97 32.11
C SER A 99 -15.17 -0.64 32.11
N LEU A 100 -15.16 0.06 30.97
CA LEU A 100 -14.55 1.38 30.88
C LEU A 100 -15.40 2.44 31.59
N GLY A 101 -16.71 2.28 31.68
CA GLY A 101 -17.59 3.21 32.41
C GLY A 101 -17.19 3.40 33.88
N GLU A 102 -16.49 2.43 34.48
CA GLU A 102 -15.98 2.49 35.85
C GLU A 102 -14.55 3.04 35.93
N ALA A 103 -13.86 3.19 34.80
CA ALA A 103 -12.47 3.65 34.75
C ALA A 103 -12.36 5.16 35.04
N PRO A 104 -11.35 5.59 35.82
CA PRO A 104 -11.09 7.00 36.07
C PRO A 104 -10.77 7.74 34.76
N ARG A 105 -11.32 8.95 34.61
CA ARG A 105 -11.22 9.74 33.36
C ARG A 105 -9.76 9.97 32.94
N GLY A 106 -8.88 10.25 33.90
CA GLY A 106 -7.47 10.56 33.66
C GLY A 106 -6.59 9.37 33.26
N GLU A 107 -7.00 8.13 33.56
CA GLU A 107 -6.20 6.92 33.26
C GLU A 107 -6.89 5.98 32.28
N ARG A 108 -8.05 6.37 31.74
CA ARG A 108 -8.86 5.56 30.84
C ARG A 108 -8.09 5.09 29.60
N SER A 109 -7.36 5.98 28.93
CA SER A 109 -6.50 5.65 27.78
C SER A 109 -5.39 4.68 28.18
N ASN A 110 -4.74 4.92 29.32
CA ASN A 110 -3.70 4.05 29.86
C ASN A 110 -4.22 2.63 30.11
N LEU A 111 -5.42 2.46 30.68
CA LEU A 111 -6.00 1.14 30.91
C LEU A 111 -6.27 0.33 29.63
N LEU A 112 -6.49 1.01 28.49
CA LEU A 112 -6.70 0.37 27.18
C LEU A 112 -5.39 0.06 26.46
N LEU A 113 -4.34 0.82 26.74
CA LEU A 113 -3.05 0.73 26.05
C LEU A 113 -2.00 -0.03 26.86
N ARG A 114 -2.14 -0.07 28.18
CA ARG A 114 -1.14 -0.56 29.11
C ARG A 114 -1.78 -1.09 30.39
N VAL A 115 -1.70 -2.40 30.59
CA VAL A 115 -2.09 -3.07 31.85
C VAL A 115 -0.87 -3.78 32.41
N THR A 116 -0.55 -3.48 33.66
CA THR A 116 0.51 -4.16 34.40
C THR A 116 -0.08 -5.34 35.16
N VAL A 117 0.36 -6.55 34.83
CA VAL A 117 0.00 -7.79 35.54
C VAL A 117 1.28 -8.38 36.13
N GLY A 118 1.48 -8.20 37.43
CA GLY A 118 2.73 -8.56 38.10
C GLY A 118 3.91 -7.75 37.55
N SER A 119 4.95 -8.44 37.08
CA SER A 119 6.15 -7.83 36.48
C SER A 119 6.02 -7.57 34.98
N GLN A 120 4.93 -8.02 34.35
CA GLN A 120 4.74 -7.88 32.91
C GLN A 120 3.77 -6.75 32.60
N CYS A 121 4.04 -6.10 31.48
CA CYS A 121 3.21 -5.03 30.94
C CYS A 121 2.66 -5.50 29.61
N ILE A 122 1.34 -5.63 29.53
CA ILE A 122 0.64 -6.09 28.33
C ILE A 122 -0.14 -4.90 27.79
N SER A 123 -0.21 -4.78 26.47
CA SER A 123 -1.07 -3.80 25.82
C SER A 123 -2.39 -4.44 25.41
N PRO A 124 -3.53 -4.10 26.04
CA PRO A 124 -4.81 -4.70 25.70
C PRO A 124 -5.21 -4.46 24.25
N LEU A 125 -4.93 -3.27 23.70
CA LEU A 125 -5.25 -2.99 22.28
C LEU A 125 -4.45 -3.90 21.35
N TYR A 126 -3.16 -4.10 21.64
CA TYR A 126 -2.32 -4.98 20.85
C TYR A 126 -2.76 -6.44 20.95
N TRP A 127 -3.18 -6.85 22.15
CA TRP A 127 -3.75 -8.17 22.37
C TRP A 127 -5.03 -8.36 21.55
N ALA A 128 -5.94 -7.39 21.57
CA ALA A 128 -7.19 -7.44 20.81
C ALA A 128 -6.95 -7.54 19.30
N LEU A 129 -5.96 -6.80 18.77
CA LEU A 129 -5.57 -6.89 17.36
C LEU A 129 -5.05 -8.29 17.01
N ARG A 130 -4.07 -8.80 17.76
CA ARG A 130 -3.47 -10.12 17.51
C ARG A 130 -4.40 -11.30 17.77
N SER A 131 -5.36 -11.16 18.69
CA SER A 131 -6.34 -12.20 18.98
C SER A 131 -7.50 -12.22 17.98
N GLY A 132 -7.57 -11.24 17.06
CA GLY A 132 -8.69 -11.09 16.11
C GLY A 132 -9.98 -10.57 16.74
N ALA A 133 -9.90 -9.96 17.94
CA ALA A 133 -11.05 -9.34 18.62
C ALA A 133 -11.31 -7.95 18.04
N HIS A 134 -11.71 -7.91 16.76
CA HIS A 134 -11.82 -6.67 15.99
C HIS A 134 -12.91 -5.73 16.52
N THR A 135 -13.98 -6.26 17.11
CA THR A 135 -15.09 -5.46 17.65
C THR A 135 -14.67 -4.72 18.91
N ALA A 136 -13.95 -5.42 19.80
CA ALA A 136 -13.33 -4.84 20.97
C ALA A 136 -12.26 -3.82 20.54
N ALA A 137 -11.31 -4.19 19.67
CA ALA A 137 -10.25 -3.29 19.19
C ALA A 137 -10.81 -2.01 18.56
N LYS A 138 -11.86 -2.12 17.71
CA LYS A 138 -12.57 -0.97 17.15
C LYS A 138 -13.10 -0.05 18.26
N THR A 139 -13.81 -0.63 19.22
CA THR A 139 -14.41 0.11 20.34
C THR A 139 -13.34 0.79 21.19
N MET A 140 -12.18 0.15 21.38
CA MET A 140 -11.06 0.74 22.12
C MET A 140 -10.47 1.95 21.37
N ILE A 141 -10.25 1.83 20.06
CA ILE A 141 -9.73 2.94 19.23
C ILE A 141 -10.71 4.11 19.23
N GLU A 142 -12.01 3.84 19.02
CA GLU A 142 -13.06 4.87 19.10
C GLU A 142 -13.09 5.52 20.48
N ASP A 143 -12.98 4.74 21.55
CA ASP A 143 -13.02 5.24 22.91
C ASP A 143 -11.81 6.12 23.25
N ILE A 144 -10.59 5.73 22.85
CA ILE A 144 -9.35 6.50 23.04
C ILE A 144 -9.39 7.81 22.25
N LEU A 145 -9.88 7.77 21.00
CA LEU A 145 -9.91 8.91 20.09
C LEU A 145 -11.18 9.77 20.22
N THR A 146 -12.13 9.40 21.08
CA THR A 146 -13.26 10.29 21.39
C THR A 146 -12.78 11.45 22.26
N ILE A 147 -12.95 12.68 21.75
CA ILE A 147 -12.67 13.90 22.50
C ILE A 147 -13.75 14.06 23.57
N ARG A 148 -13.35 14.05 24.84
CA ARG A 148 -14.23 14.29 25.98
C ARG A 148 -13.84 15.57 26.68
N ALA A 149 -14.82 16.28 27.20
CA ALA A 149 -14.61 17.54 27.90
C ALA A 149 -15.38 17.52 29.22
N ASP A 150 -14.70 17.96 30.28
CA ASP A 150 -15.35 18.44 31.49
C ASP A 150 -15.28 19.98 31.53
N ARG A 151 -15.64 20.59 32.66
CA ARG A 151 -15.62 22.06 32.81
C ARG A 151 -14.20 22.64 32.79
N ASP A 152 -13.19 21.85 33.15
CA ASP A 152 -11.83 22.35 33.39
C ASP A 152 -10.87 21.99 32.25
N ARG A 153 -11.08 20.86 31.55
CA ARG A 153 -10.15 20.36 30.53
C ARG A 153 -10.77 19.38 29.52
N TYR A 154 -10.01 19.21 28.44
CA TYR A 154 -10.23 18.22 27.38
C TYR A 154 -9.38 16.96 27.60
N TYR A 155 -9.92 15.82 27.23
CA TYR A 155 -9.25 14.52 27.23
C TYR A 155 -9.33 13.94 25.83
N TYR A 156 -8.16 13.60 25.29
CA TYR A 156 -8.01 12.99 23.98
C TYR A 156 -6.76 12.12 23.99
N GLY A 157 -6.94 10.80 23.84
CA GLY A 157 -5.85 9.83 24.04
C GLY A 157 -4.96 9.62 22.82
N VAL A 158 -4.91 10.58 21.88
CA VAL A 158 -4.10 10.47 20.67
C VAL A 158 -2.61 10.42 20.98
N ASP A 159 -2.14 11.22 21.93
CA ASP A 159 -0.72 11.20 22.30
C ASP A 159 -0.36 9.89 22.99
N ASP A 160 -1.27 9.37 23.82
CA ASP A 160 -1.07 8.11 24.53
C ASP A 160 -0.96 6.92 23.58
N ILE A 161 -1.81 6.84 22.53
CA ILE A 161 -1.79 5.72 21.59
C ILE A 161 -0.46 5.66 20.83
N PHE A 162 0.03 6.78 20.30
CA PHE A 162 1.29 6.79 19.56
C PHE A 162 2.50 6.68 20.50
N ARG A 163 2.45 7.25 21.71
CA ARG A 163 3.56 7.17 22.68
C ARG A 163 3.74 5.78 23.27
N LEU A 164 2.65 5.11 23.62
CA LEU A 164 2.70 3.77 24.21
C LEU A 164 2.81 2.68 23.14
N GLN A 165 2.35 2.95 21.92
CA GLN A 165 2.37 2.01 20.80
C GLN A 165 2.87 2.70 19.51
N PRO A 166 4.18 2.94 19.35
CA PRO A 166 4.72 3.65 18.20
C PRO A 166 4.51 2.93 16.85
N ASN A 167 4.24 1.63 16.87
CA ASN A 167 3.98 0.82 15.68
C ASN A 167 2.48 0.51 15.46
N VAL A 168 1.58 1.16 16.20
CA VAL A 168 0.13 0.86 16.17
C VAL A 168 -0.46 0.88 14.76
N VAL A 169 0.03 1.76 13.88
CA VAL A 169 -0.44 1.84 12.50
C VAL A 169 -0.01 0.63 11.68
N GLU A 170 1.25 0.22 11.79
CA GLU A 170 1.76 -0.98 11.10
C GLU A 170 1.00 -2.22 11.59
N ASP A 171 0.81 -2.34 12.90
CA ASP A 171 0.08 -3.45 13.52
C ASP A 171 -1.40 -3.48 13.08
N ILE A 172 -2.07 -2.32 13.00
CA ILE A 172 -3.45 -2.22 12.47
C ILE A 172 -3.49 -2.61 10.99
N LEU A 173 -2.55 -2.13 10.18
CA LEU A 173 -2.53 -2.41 8.74
C LEU A 173 -2.20 -3.87 8.43
N LEU A 174 -1.44 -4.56 9.28
CA LEU A 174 -1.13 -5.99 9.13
C LEU A 174 -2.24 -6.89 9.67
N GLU A 175 -2.74 -6.61 10.88
CA GLU A 175 -3.66 -7.53 11.59
C GLU A 175 -5.14 -7.21 11.33
N ALA A 176 -5.51 -5.93 11.15
CA ALA A 176 -6.91 -5.50 11.02
C ALA A 176 -7.09 -4.24 10.16
N PRO A 177 -6.85 -4.30 8.82
CA PRO A 177 -6.86 -3.12 7.96
C PRO A 177 -8.15 -2.30 7.96
N LEU A 178 -9.28 -2.93 8.29
CA LEU A 178 -10.59 -2.28 8.40
C LEU A 178 -10.62 -1.22 9.51
N LEU A 179 -9.81 -1.41 10.57
CA LEU A 179 -9.69 -0.48 11.68
C LEU A 179 -8.83 0.74 11.35
N ALA A 180 -8.08 0.73 10.25
CA ALA A 180 -7.32 1.88 9.79
C ALA A 180 -8.23 3.09 9.56
N LYS A 181 -9.42 2.86 8.99
CA LYS A 181 -10.42 3.92 8.81
C LYS A 181 -10.89 4.46 10.16
N THR A 182 -11.18 3.59 11.13
CA THR A 182 -11.60 4.01 12.48
C THR A 182 -10.54 4.84 13.19
N LEU A 183 -9.26 4.44 13.07
CA LEU A 183 -8.15 5.22 13.60
C LEU A 183 -8.09 6.60 12.93
N LEU A 184 -8.12 6.64 11.60
CA LEU A 184 -8.00 7.89 10.84
C LEU A 184 -9.21 8.83 11.03
N ASP A 185 -10.42 8.29 11.16
CA ASP A 185 -11.64 9.05 11.46
C ASP A 185 -11.53 9.73 12.85
N GLY A 186 -10.94 9.03 13.83
CA GLY A 186 -10.70 9.59 15.16
C GLY A 186 -9.61 10.67 15.22
N LEU A 187 -8.83 10.87 14.15
CA LEU A 187 -7.87 11.96 14.00
C LEU A 187 -8.48 13.21 13.35
N ILE A 188 -9.79 13.21 13.07
CA ILE A 188 -10.49 14.34 12.47
C ILE A 188 -11.60 14.80 13.40
N TRP A 189 -11.58 16.08 13.76
CA TRP A 189 -12.72 16.74 14.37
C TRP A 189 -13.43 17.64 13.35
N ARG A 190 -14.75 17.53 13.23
CA ARG A 190 -15.60 18.33 12.35
C ARG A 190 -16.63 19.07 13.20
N SER A 191 -16.69 20.40 13.06
CA SER A 191 -17.75 21.17 13.73
C SER A 191 -19.12 20.81 13.16
N HIS A 192 -20.14 20.71 13.99
CA HIS A 192 -21.51 20.55 13.51
C HIS A 192 -22.03 21.83 12.83
N LYS A 193 -21.48 23.01 13.20
CA LYS A 193 -21.86 24.32 12.65
C LYS A 193 -21.27 24.53 11.26
N THR A 194 -22.01 25.21 10.42
CA THR A 194 -21.60 25.59 9.07
C THR A 194 -21.67 27.11 8.94
N LYS A 195 -20.73 27.68 8.18
CA LYS A 195 -20.65 29.10 7.85
C LYS A 195 -20.39 29.22 6.35
N ASP A 196 -21.30 29.88 5.63
CA ASP A 196 -21.21 30.10 4.19
C ASP A 196 -21.02 28.82 3.36
N GLY A 197 -21.70 27.73 3.76
CA GLY A 197 -21.57 26.42 3.09
C GLY A 197 -20.29 25.66 3.41
N MET A 198 -19.36 26.27 4.15
CA MET A 198 -18.12 25.67 4.62
C MET A 198 -18.22 25.31 6.10
N ARG A 199 -17.34 24.42 6.55
CA ARG A 199 -17.28 23.93 7.92
C ARG A 199 -15.83 23.92 8.42
N PRO A 200 -15.56 24.40 9.64
CA PRO A 200 -14.25 24.26 10.24
C PRO A 200 -14.01 22.80 10.64
N VAL A 201 -12.84 22.30 10.24
CA VAL A 201 -12.37 20.94 10.52
C VAL A 201 -10.97 21.04 11.11
N ILE A 202 -10.68 20.22 12.11
CA ILE A 202 -9.35 20.12 12.71
C ILE A 202 -8.82 18.74 12.39
N TYR A 203 -7.67 18.70 11.71
CA TYR A 203 -6.93 17.47 11.45
C TYR A 203 -5.79 17.36 12.46
N TYR A 204 -5.76 16.30 13.25
CA TYR A 204 -4.67 16.04 14.21
C TYR A 204 -3.50 15.37 13.50
N LEU A 205 -2.51 16.19 13.12
CA LEU A 205 -1.43 15.79 12.22
C LEU A 205 -0.13 15.43 12.93
N GLU A 206 0.01 15.78 14.21
CA GLU A 206 1.27 15.70 14.94
C GLU A 206 1.95 14.34 14.75
N HIS A 207 1.26 13.25 15.11
CA HIS A 207 1.81 11.90 15.01
C HIS A 207 1.84 11.33 13.59
N LEU A 208 1.19 11.98 12.61
CA LEU A 208 1.27 11.60 11.20
C LEU A 208 2.44 12.28 10.47
N VAL A 209 2.92 13.42 10.99
CA VAL A 209 4.01 14.20 10.38
C VAL A 209 5.31 14.01 11.14
N ARG A 210 5.25 14.09 12.48
CA ARG A 210 6.39 14.00 13.39
C ARG A 210 6.42 12.62 14.05
N ASP A 211 7.60 11.98 14.06
CA ASP A 211 7.81 10.78 14.89
C ASP A 211 8.10 11.22 16.33
N ILE A 212 7.74 10.38 17.29
CA ILE A 212 8.00 10.64 18.72
C ILE A 212 9.51 10.53 19.00
N ASP A 213 10.19 9.65 18.27
CA ASP A 213 11.64 9.54 18.31
C ASP A 213 12.27 10.75 17.61
N GLU A 214 12.78 11.73 18.37
CA GLU A 214 13.43 12.94 17.83
C GLU A 214 14.60 12.66 16.87
N THR A 215 15.12 11.43 16.87
CA THR A 215 16.18 10.96 15.97
C THR A 215 15.69 10.66 14.56
N LYS A 216 14.40 10.36 14.39
CA LYS A 216 13.78 10.08 13.10
C LYS A 216 13.11 11.34 12.58
N THR A 217 13.46 11.70 11.34
CA THR A 217 12.92 12.89 10.67
C THR A 217 11.41 12.82 10.44
N PHE A 218 10.85 11.61 10.31
CA PHE A 218 9.53 11.43 9.72
C PHE A 218 8.72 10.34 10.43
N SER A 219 7.41 10.59 10.57
CA SER A 219 6.48 9.65 11.22
C SER A 219 6.43 8.29 10.53
N ARG A 220 6.63 7.24 11.32
CA ARG A 220 6.48 5.85 10.87
C ARG A 220 5.05 5.54 10.43
N ALA A 221 4.06 6.23 11.00
CA ALA A 221 2.65 6.02 10.67
C ALA A 221 2.38 6.30 9.19
N LEU A 222 2.81 7.48 8.70
CA LEU A 222 2.60 7.85 7.31
C LEU A 222 3.40 6.97 6.34
N ILE A 223 4.62 6.57 6.71
CA ILE A 223 5.39 5.58 5.92
C ILE A 223 4.61 4.27 5.82
N SER A 224 4.02 3.81 6.92
CA SER A 224 3.28 2.55 6.97
C SER A 224 2.04 2.59 6.08
N PHE A 225 1.29 3.71 6.07
CA PHE A 225 0.14 3.88 5.19
C PHE A 225 0.51 3.87 3.70
N VAL A 226 1.59 4.55 3.31
CA VAL A 226 2.06 4.56 1.92
C VAL A 226 2.58 3.17 1.51
N LYS A 227 3.40 2.53 2.36
CA LYS A 227 3.95 1.19 2.10
C LYS A 227 2.91 0.08 2.05
N TYR A 228 1.81 0.22 2.78
CA TYR A 228 0.69 -0.73 2.74
C TYR A 228 0.02 -0.78 1.35
N ASN A 229 0.22 0.25 0.51
CA ASN A 229 -0.15 0.27 -0.90
C ASN A 229 -1.65 -0.03 -1.15
N ASN A 230 -2.53 0.51 -0.29
CA ASN A 230 -3.98 0.39 -0.43
C ASN A 230 -4.61 1.70 -0.91
N PRO A 231 -5.19 1.75 -2.13
CA PRO A 231 -5.72 2.99 -2.71
C PRO A 231 -6.91 3.54 -1.93
N LYS A 232 -7.72 2.69 -1.28
CA LYS A 232 -8.90 3.14 -0.53
C LYS A 232 -8.52 3.78 0.80
N THR A 233 -7.50 3.25 1.46
CA THR A 233 -7.01 3.79 2.74
C THR A 233 -6.32 5.14 2.54
N ILE A 234 -5.45 5.28 1.53
CA ILE A 234 -4.70 6.53 1.30
C ILE A 234 -5.63 7.73 0.98
N MET A 235 -6.79 7.45 0.39
CA MET A 235 -7.79 8.44 0.02
C MET A 235 -8.58 8.98 1.22
N HIS A 236 -8.28 8.52 2.43
CA HIS A 236 -8.86 9.10 3.63
C HIS A 236 -8.53 10.60 3.73
N PRO A 237 -9.50 11.49 4.06
CA PRO A 237 -9.32 12.94 4.01
C PRO A 237 -8.08 13.45 4.75
N ILE A 238 -7.77 12.90 5.93
CA ILE A 238 -6.59 13.31 6.69
C ILE A 238 -5.26 12.95 5.99
N LEU A 239 -5.17 11.78 5.34
CA LEU A 239 -3.95 11.36 4.66
C LEU A 239 -3.75 12.18 3.38
N VAL A 240 -4.83 12.42 2.64
CA VAL A 240 -4.84 13.35 1.50
C VAL A 240 -4.35 14.74 1.95
N PHE A 241 -4.92 15.28 3.02
CA PHE A 241 -4.54 16.59 3.56
C PHE A 241 -3.06 16.63 3.97
N VAL A 242 -2.57 15.63 4.72
CA VAL A 242 -1.16 15.56 5.14
C VAL A 242 -0.22 15.50 3.93
N LEU A 243 -0.51 14.64 2.96
CA LEU A 243 0.31 14.50 1.76
C LEU A 243 0.32 15.79 0.94
N GLU A 244 -0.81 16.50 0.83
CA GLU A 244 -0.87 17.80 0.16
C GLU A 244 -0.09 18.89 0.88
N VAL A 245 -0.18 18.96 2.21
CA VAL A 245 0.58 19.91 3.02
C VAL A 245 2.09 19.66 2.85
N LEU A 246 2.53 18.40 2.95
CA LEU A 246 3.92 18.01 2.72
C LEU A 246 4.37 18.32 1.29
N TRP A 247 3.53 18.02 0.30
CA TRP A 247 3.81 18.32 -1.10
C TRP A 247 4.01 19.82 -1.31
N LYS A 248 3.03 20.64 -0.92
CA LYS A 248 2.99 22.08 -1.18
C LYS A 248 4.15 22.83 -0.53
N HIS A 249 4.48 22.50 0.72
CA HIS A 249 5.44 23.28 1.52
C HIS A 249 6.88 22.74 1.44
N LEU A 250 7.05 21.43 1.27
CA LEU A 250 8.36 20.79 1.32
C LEU A 250 8.78 20.23 -0.04
N ALA A 251 8.05 19.22 -0.53
CA ALA A 251 8.52 18.38 -1.62
C ALA A 251 8.45 19.07 -2.99
N ARG A 252 7.36 19.79 -3.30
CA ARG A 252 7.08 20.34 -4.64
C ARG A 252 8.23 21.13 -5.24
N ARG A 253 8.83 22.05 -4.47
CA ARG A 253 9.95 22.87 -4.97
C ARG A 253 11.21 22.05 -5.22
N SER A 254 11.53 21.11 -4.33
CA SER A 254 12.72 20.27 -4.46
C SER A 254 12.58 19.33 -5.66
N PHE A 255 11.43 18.66 -5.75
CA PHE A 255 11.06 17.79 -6.86
C PHE A 255 11.07 18.56 -8.19
N PHE A 256 10.42 19.73 -8.25
CA PHE A 256 10.38 20.54 -9.47
C PHE A 256 11.77 20.96 -9.95
N LEU A 257 12.65 21.40 -9.04
CA LEU A 257 14.02 21.80 -9.42
C LEU A 257 14.84 20.62 -9.96
N ASP A 258 14.72 19.44 -9.33
CA ASP A 258 15.39 18.23 -9.82
C ASP A 258 14.87 17.80 -11.21
N ARG A 259 13.56 17.90 -11.43
CA ARG A 259 12.96 17.57 -12.73
C ARG A 259 13.27 18.60 -13.81
N VAL A 260 13.26 19.89 -13.50
CA VAL A 260 13.71 20.95 -14.43
C VAL A 260 15.16 20.72 -14.82
N TRP A 261 16.03 20.37 -13.87
CA TRP A 261 17.43 20.05 -14.18
C TRP A 261 17.56 18.85 -15.12
N THR A 262 16.72 17.82 -14.91
CA THR A 262 16.69 16.65 -15.78
C THR A 262 16.19 16.99 -17.19
N ILE A 263 15.17 17.84 -17.32
CA ILE A 263 14.70 18.36 -18.64
C ILE A 263 15.81 19.16 -19.32
N VAL A 264 16.50 20.05 -18.60
CA VAL A 264 17.63 20.84 -19.15
C VAL A 264 18.73 19.90 -19.63
N SER A 265 19.08 18.87 -18.84
CA SER A 265 20.07 17.87 -19.23
C SER A 265 19.66 17.12 -20.50
N PHE A 266 18.37 16.78 -20.64
CA PHE A 266 17.83 16.14 -21.82
C PHE A 266 17.86 17.05 -23.07
N VAL A 267 17.51 18.33 -22.92
CA VAL A 267 17.60 19.31 -24.02
C VAL A 267 19.05 19.49 -24.47
N VAL A 268 19.99 19.61 -23.52
CA VAL A 268 21.42 19.69 -23.84
C VAL A 268 21.91 18.42 -24.54
N PHE A 269 21.43 17.24 -24.11
CA PHE A 269 21.70 15.98 -24.78
C PHE A 269 21.21 15.97 -26.23
N LEU A 270 19.94 16.31 -26.48
CA LEU A 270 19.37 16.39 -27.83
C LEU A 270 20.09 17.41 -28.72
N LEU A 271 20.46 18.56 -28.18
CA LEU A 271 21.22 19.58 -28.91
C LEU A 271 22.60 19.06 -29.32
N ALA A 272 23.29 18.38 -28.40
CA ALA A 272 24.63 17.83 -28.64
C ALA A 272 24.63 16.65 -29.61
N THR A 273 23.62 15.77 -29.55
CA THR A 273 23.62 14.51 -30.32
C THR A 273 22.83 14.60 -31.63
N CYS A 274 21.69 15.29 -31.66
CA CYS A 274 20.82 15.33 -32.85
C CYS A 274 21.06 16.58 -33.72
N PHE A 275 21.13 17.76 -33.11
CA PHE A 275 21.13 19.02 -33.86
C PHE A 275 22.53 19.43 -34.31
N LEU A 276 23.50 19.42 -33.40
CA LEU A 276 24.87 19.85 -33.71
C LEU A 276 25.68 18.80 -34.47
N SER A 277 25.23 17.54 -34.48
CA SER A 277 25.90 16.43 -35.18
C SER A 277 25.52 16.33 -36.66
N GLN A 278 24.78 17.29 -37.22
CA GLN A 278 24.38 17.25 -38.62
C GLN A 278 25.60 17.41 -39.56
N PRO A 279 25.71 16.60 -40.63
CA PRO A 279 26.82 16.66 -41.58
C PRO A 279 27.01 18.05 -42.22
N SER A 280 25.94 18.84 -42.34
CA SER A 280 25.97 20.20 -42.89
C SER A 280 26.75 21.21 -42.05
N LEU A 281 26.93 20.94 -40.75
CA LEU A 281 27.65 21.79 -39.81
C LEU A 281 29.12 21.38 -39.64
N VAL A 282 29.47 20.19 -40.11
CA VAL A 282 30.84 19.65 -40.07
C VAL A 282 31.71 20.44 -41.06
N GLY A 283 32.80 21.03 -40.56
CA GLY A 283 33.69 21.92 -41.33
C GLY A 283 33.63 23.39 -40.94
N ASN A 284 32.64 23.83 -40.14
CA ASN A 284 32.68 25.15 -39.52
C ASN A 284 33.37 25.06 -38.13
N PRO A 285 34.53 25.72 -37.92
CA PRO A 285 35.29 25.60 -36.67
C PRO A 285 34.50 26.09 -35.45
N THR A 286 33.59 27.05 -35.63
CA THR A 286 32.71 27.52 -34.56
C THR A 286 31.67 26.48 -34.15
N ALA A 287 31.09 25.77 -35.12
CA ALA A 287 30.12 24.71 -34.86
C ALA A 287 30.79 23.50 -34.19
N GLU A 288 31.98 23.13 -34.63
CA GLU A 288 32.78 22.05 -34.03
C GLU A 288 33.15 22.35 -32.57
N THR A 289 33.55 23.60 -32.29
CA THR A 289 33.82 24.05 -30.93
C THR A 289 32.54 24.02 -30.08
N CYS A 290 31.40 24.48 -30.60
CA CYS A 290 30.12 24.41 -29.91
C CYS A 290 29.69 22.96 -29.63
N LEU A 291 29.89 22.05 -30.58
CA LEU A 291 29.61 20.62 -30.42
C LEU A 291 30.48 20.01 -29.31
N ALA A 292 31.78 20.31 -29.31
CA ALA A 292 32.70 19.83 -28.28
C ALA A 292 32.30 20.34 -26.88
N VAL A 293 31.96 21.63 -26.75
CA VAL A 293 31.46 22.23 -25.50
C VAL A 293 30.15 21.58 -25.09
N ALA A 294 29.20 21.36 -26.00
CA ALA A 294 27.92 20.74 -25.71
C ALA A 294 28.09 19.29 -25.19
N ARG A 295 28.98 18.49 -25.81
CA ARG A 295 29.29 17.13 -25.36
C ARG A 295 29.96 17.13 -23.98
N ILE A 296 30.91 18.03 -23.73
CA ILE A 296 31.50 18.21 -22.39
C ILE A 296 30.42 18.56 -21.36
N LEU A 297 29.45 19.40 -21.72
CA LEU A 297 28.31 19.74 -20.84
C LEU A 297 27.40 18.52 -20.58
N VAL A 298 27.12 17.69 -21.59
CA VAL A 298 26.36 16.43 -21.40
C VAL A 298 27.04 15.55 -20.36
N TYR A 299 28.34 15.29 -20.51
CA TYR A 299 29.06 14.40 -19.60
C TYR A 299 29.25 15.01 -18.20
N SER A 300 29.53 16.31 -18.12
CA SER A 300 29.77 16.98 -16.83
C SER A 300 28.50 17.27 -16.03
N LEU A 301 27.42 17.73 -16.68
CA LEU A 301 26.18 18.11 -15.98
C LEU A 301 25.18 16.96 -15.88
N GLY A 302 25.07 16.15 -16.93
CA GLY A 302 24.16 15.01 -17.01
C GLY A 302 24.75 13.77 -16.36
N PHE A 303 25.79 13.22 -16.97
CA PHE A 303 26.37 11.93 -16.58
C PHE A 303 26.99 11.96 -15.18
N MET A 304 27.88 12.90 -14.86
CA MET A 304 28.54 12.92 -13.54
C MET A 304 27.55 13.07 -12.38
N ARG A 305 26.46 13.83 -12.57
CA ARG A 305 25.41 13.98 -11.56
C ARG A 305 24.68 12.64 -11.31
N LEU A 306 24.23 11.99 -12.39
CA LEU A 306 23.52 10.71 -12.30
C LEU A 306 24.43 9.62 -11.71
N LEU A 307 25.68 9.55 -12.18
CA LEU A 307 26.68 8.61 -11.69
C LEU A 307 26.93 8.82 -10.18
N TYR A 308 27.17 10.07 -9.75
CA TYR A 308 27.39 10.39 -8.34
C TYR A 308 26.19 9.95 -7.47
N TRP A 309 24.97 10.27 -7.91
CA TRP A 309 23.76 9.90 -7.17
C TRP A 309 23.62 8.38 -7.02
N HIS A 310 23.76 7.61 -8.11
CA HIS A 310 23.68 6.15 -8.08
C HIS A 310 24.79 5.53 -7.24
N ILE A 311 26.03 6.03 -7.33
CA ILE A 311 27.14 5.54 -6.49
C ILE A 311 26.79 5.70 -5.01
N VAL A 312 26.34 6.88 -4.59
CA VAL A 312 25.97 7.16 -3.20
C VAL A 312 24.83 6.26 -2.73
N GLU A 313 23.82 6.03 -3.56
CA GLU A 313 22.64 5.24 -3.19
C GLU A 313 22.94 3.74 -3.13
N ILE A 314 23.76 3.22 -4.05
CA ILE A 314 24.30 1.87 -3.99
C ILE A 314 25.07 1.66 -2.68
N PHE A 315 26.00 2.57 -2.35
CA PHE A 315 26.77 2.48 -1.11
C PHE A 315 25.87 2.54 0.14
N ARG A 316 24.85 3.41 0.13
CA ARG A 316 23.88 3.51 1.23
C ARG A 316 23.07 2.22 1.39
N ALA A 317 22.57 1.65 0.30
CA ALA A 317 21.79 0.42 0.31
C ALA A 317 22.60 -0.78 0.82
N TYR A 318 23.84 -0.94 0.35
CA TYR A 318 24.73 -2.00 0.85
C TYR A 318 25.08 -1.82 2.33
N ARG A 319 25.31 -0.58 2.78
CA ARG A 319 25.57 -0.29 4.20
C ARG A 319 24.36 -0.57 5.08
N ALA A 320 23.15 -0.28 4.60
CA ALA A 320 21.89 -0.55 5.29
C ALA A 320 21.44 -2.03 5.19
N LYS A 321 22.11 -2.86 4.38
CA LYS A 321 21.71 -4.23 4.04
C LYS A 321 20.33 -4.30 3.37
N ASP A 322 19.90 -3.24 2.70
CA ASP A 322 18.63 -3.18 1.97
C ASP A 322 18.82 -3.71 0.53
N THR A 323 19.04 -5.02 0.42
CA THR A 323 19.35 -5.71 -0.84
C THR A 323 18.41 -6.89 -1.06
N GLU A 324 17.91 -7.04 -2.29
CA GLU A 324 17.11 -8.18 -2.74
C GLU A 324 18.01 -9.18 -3.49
N LYS A 325 17.68 -10.48 -3.41
CA LYS A 325 18.42 -11.52 -4.14
C LYS A 325 17.81 -11.69 -5.53
N LEU A 326 18.49 -11.19 -6.57
CA LEU A 326 18.14 -11.45 -7.96
C LEU A 326 19.07 -12.53 -8.52
N PHE A 327 18.52 -13.72 -8.76
CA PHE A 327 19.28 -14.95 -9.07
C PHE A 327 20.37 -15.23 -8.00
N ALA A 328 21.64 -14.91 -8.28
CA ALA A 328 22.78 -15.12 -7.38
C ALA A 328 23.37 -13.81 -6.82
N PHE A 329 22.97 -12.66 -7.36
CA PHE A 329 23.54 -11.36 -6.99
C PHE A 329 22.61 -10.62 -6.02
N LYS A 330 23.19 -9.97 -5.02
CA LYS A 330 22.45 -9.07 -4.13
C LYS A 330 22.35 -7.71 -4.83
N VAL A 331 21.17 -7.35 -5.28
CA VAL A 331 20.91 -6.08 -5.96
C VAL A 331 20.26 -5.12 -4.95
N PRO A 332 20.69 -3.85 -4.86
CA PRO A 332 20.01 -2.84 -4.05
C PRO A 332 18.51 -2.77 -4.34
N ARG A 333 17.68 -2.75 -3.29
CA ARG A 333 16.22 -2.77 -3.44
C ARG A 333 15.69 -1.59 -4.26
N TYR A 334 16.33 -0.43 -4.18
CA TYR A 334 15.92 0.77 -4.92
C TYR A 334 16.01 0.60 -6.44
N LEU A 335 16.91 -0.26 -6.95
CA LEU A 335 17.03 -0.54 -8.40
C LEU A 335 15.90 -1.41 -8.94
N MET A 336 15.05 -1.98 -8.08
CA MET A 336 13.84 -2.67 -8.50
C MET A 336 12.70 -1.70 -8.82
N GLY A 337 12.86 -0.41 -8.50
CA GLY A 337 11.97 0.67 -8.93
C GLY A 337 12.12 0.94 -10.43
N GLY A 338 11.00 1.15 -11.13
CA GLY A 338 11.00 1.39 -12.57
C GLY A 338 11.86 2.60 -12.99
N PRO A 339 11.58 3.82 -12.48
CA PRO A 339 12.34 5.02 -12.85
C PRO A 339 13.84 4.94 -12.52
N GLU A 340 14.18 4.40 -11.35
CA GLU A 340 15.56 4.26 -10.88
C GLU A 340 16.32 3.26 -11.74
N LEU A 341 15.68 2.17 -12.16
CA LEU A 341 16.24 1.21 -13.10
C LEU A 341 16.55 1.86 -14.45
N PHE A 342 15.61 2.60 -15.05
CA PHE A 342 15.85 3.30 -16.32
C PHE A 342 16.96 4.35 -16.19
N SER A 343 17.01 5.06 -15.06
CA SER A 343 18.10 5.98 -14.77
C SER A 343 19.45 5.28 -14.65
N PHE A 344 19.51 4.09 -14.05
CA PHE A 344 20.73 3.31 -13.94
C PHE A 344 21.18 2.77 -15.30
N ILE A 345 20.25 2.28 -16.12
CA ILE A 345 20.53 1.85 -17.51
C ILE A 345 21.07 3.03 -18.31
N LEU A 346 20.52 4.24 -18.15
CA LEU A 346 21.04 5.44 -18.80
C LEU A 346 22.47 5.79 -18.37
N VAL A 347 22.85 5.55 -17.11
CA VAL A 347 24.24 5.72 -16.67
C VAL A 347 25.16 4.72 -17.37
N ILE A 348 24.74 3.46 -17.49
CA ILE A 348 25.52 2.43 -18.22
C ILE A 348 25.66 2.81 -19.70
N ASP A 349 24.56 3.24 -20.32
CA ASP A 349 24.52 3.72 -21.71
C ASP A 349 25.48 4.89 -21.92
N MET A 350 25.47 5.88 -21.03
CA MET A 350 26.40 7.03 -21.05
C MET A 350 27.87 6.61 -20.88
N VAL A 351 28.18 5.60 -20.06
CA VAL A 351 29.55 5.05 -19.96
C VAL A 351 29.96 4.39 -21.26
N ALA A 352 29.06 3.62 -21.88
CA ALA A 352 29.31 3.00 -23.18
C ALA A 352 29.51 4.05 -24.28
N MET A 353 28.67 5.09 -24.31
CA MET A 353 28.84 6.23 -25.21
C MET A 353 30.20 6.90 -25.01
N MET A 354 30.60 7.15 -23.76
CA MET A 354 31.88 7.75 -23.41
C MET A 354 33.07 6.91 -23.90
N TRP A 355 32.97 5.58 -23.93
CA TRP A 355 34.02 4.70 -24.47
C TRP A 355 34.13 4.72 -26.00
N VAL A 356 33.03 4.97 -26.71
CA VAL A 356 32.98 4.99 -28.19
C VAL A 356 33.01 6.44 -28.74
N GLU A 357 33.08 7.42 -27.84
CA GLU A 357 33.01 8.85 -28.15
C GLU A 357 34.19 9.30 -29.05
N PRO A 358 33.91 9.88 -30.24
CA PRO A 358 34.97 10.29 -31.17
C PRO A 358 35.86 11.40 -30.60
N LEU A 359 35.35 12.23 -29.69
CA LEU A 359 36.13 13.29 -29.05
C LEU A 359 37.37 12.74 -28.31
N PHE A 360 37.27 11.56 -27.67
CA PHE A 360 38.41 10.97 -26.96
C PHE A 360 39.36 10.21 -27.89
N HIS A 361 38.83 9.55 -28.93
CA HIS A 361 39.63 8.79 -29.89
C HIS A 361 40.40 9.66 -30.88
N CYS A 362 39.84 10.82 -31.24
CA CYS A 362 40.49 11.78 -32.12
C CYS A 362 41.35 12.82 -31.36
N LEU A 363 41.38 12.76 -30.02
CA LEU A 363 42.18 13.69 -29.21
C LEU A 363 43.68 13.44 -29.44
N GLY A 364 44.31 14.29 -30.25
CA GLY A 364 45.76 14.27 -30.49
C GLY A 364 46.19 13.78 -31.87
N ALA A 365 45.26 13.38 -32.76
CA ALA A 365 45.60 12.95 -34.11
C ALA A 365 46.11 14.13 -34.98
N GLU A 366 45.52 15.32 -34.85
CA GLU A 366 46.01 16.58 -35.43
C GLU A 366 45.54 17.72 -34.50
N ALA A 367 46.22 18.85 -34.41
CA ALA A 367 45.97 19.91 -33.39
C ALA A 367 44.60 20.63 -33.48
N LYS A 368 43.59 20.03 -34.10
CA LYS A 368 42.20 20.50 -34.21
C LYS A 368 41.26 19.51 -33.54
N ILE A 369 40.15 20.03 -33.00
CA ILE A 369 39.05 19.22 -32.47
C ILE A 369 38.31 18.62 -33.67
N ALA A 370 38.85 17.55 -34.23
CA ALA A 370 38.24 16.84 -35.36
C ALA A 370 37.33 15.72 -34.85
N PHE A 371 36.15 15.57 -35.46
CA PHE A 371 35.21 14.48 -35.18
C PHE A 371 35.36 13.29 -36.13
N THR A 372 36.26 13.40 -37.10
CA THR A 372 36.61 12.35 -38.06
C THR A 372 38.11 12.14 -38.00
N CYS A 373 38.54 10.92 -37.66
CA CYS A 373 39.94 10.51 -37.63
C CYS A 373 40.05 9.03 -38.01
N ASP A 374 41.21 8.62 -38.53
CA ASP A 374 41.43 7.23 -38.99
C ASP A 374 41.31 6.18 -37.88
N THR A 375 41.40 6.60 -36.61
CA THR A 375 41.22 5.74 -35.44
C THR A 375 39.75 5.46 -35.10
N TRP A 376 38.82 6.24 -35.64
CA TRP A 376 37.39 6.09 -35.41
C TRP A 376 36.74 5.34 -36.58
N ASN A 377 36.51 4.04 -36.39
CA ASN A 377 36.01 3.13 -37.43
C ASN A 377 34.48 3.25 -37.61
N ASP A 378 33.99 2.85 -38.79
CA ASP A 378 32.54 2.80 -39.11
C ASP A 378 31.72 1.99 -38.08
N GLU A 379 32.29 0.90 -37.55
CA GLU A 379 31.64 0.09 -36.51
C GLU A 379 31.41 0.86 -35.20
N MET A 380 32.37 1.72 -34.83
CA MET A 380 32.25 2.59 -33.66
C MET A 380 31.21 3.70 -33.90
N SER A 381 31.14 4.24 -35.12
CA SER A 381 30.09 5.20 -35.49
C SER A 381 28.70 4.59 -35.34
N LEU A 382 28.49 3.38 -35.90
CA LEU A 382 27.20 2.69 -35.78
C LEU A 382 26.84 2.39 -34.31
N ALA A 383 27.81 1.92 -33.52
CA ALA A 383 27.59 1.65 -32.10
C ALA A 383 27.21 2.94 -31.34
N TYR A 384 27.90 4.05 -31.60
CA TYR A 384 27.59 5.34 -30.98
C TYR A 384 26.18 5.83 -31.38
N GLU A 385 25.79 5.71 -32.65
CA GLU A 385 24.44 6.07 -33.10
C GLU A 385 23.35 5.26 -32.39
N LEU A 386 23.54 3.94 -32.25
CA LEU A 386 22.60 3.09 -31.52
C LEU A 386 22.47 3.47 -30.04
N LEU A 387 23.61 3.76 -29.38
CA LEU A 387 23.62 4.21 -27.99
C LEU A 387 22.95 5.59 -27.83
N VAL A 388 23.20 6.52 -28.75
CA VAL A 388 22.50 7.82 -28.75
C VAL A 388 20.99 7.64 -28.83
N VAL A 389 20.51 6.79 -29.75
CA VAL A 389 19.07 6.51 -29.89
C VAL A 389 18.50 5.92 -28.61
N LEU A 390 19.18 4.94 -28.01
CA LEU A 390 18.79 4.36 -26.73
C LEU A 390 18.75 5.41 -25.60
N GLY A 391 19.79 6.24 -25.49
CA GLY A 391 19.87 7.33 -24.53
C GLY A 391 18.73 8.35 -24.66
N ILE A 392 18.30 8.68 -25.90
CA ILE A 392 17.16 9.57 -26.14
C ILE A 392 15.88 8.95 -25.56
N TYR A 393 15.63 7.66 -25.83
CA TYR A 393 14.45 6.97 -25.31
C TYR A 393 14.46 6.88 -23.78
N LEU A 394 15.61 6.53 -23.20
CA LEU A 394 15.77 6.44 -21.73
C LEU A 394 15.55 7.80 -21.05
N TYR A 395 16.12 8.88 -21.60
CA TYR A 395 15.84 10.22 -21.09
C TYR A 395 14.37 10.60 -21.22
N ALA A 396 13.72 10.30 -22.34
CA ALA A 396 12.31 10.61 -22.54
C ALA A 396 11.42 9.91 -21.49
N ILE A 397 11.72 8.65 -21.16
CA ILE A 397 11.03 7.90 -20.09
C ILE A 397 11.26 8.58 -18.73
N ILE A 398 12.49 8.98 -18.40
CA ILE A 398 12.80 9.66 -17.13
C ILE A 398 12.13 11.04 -17.07
N VAL A 399 12.05 11.77 -18.19
CA VAL A 399 11.35 13.06 -18.28
C VAL A 399 9.84 12.87 -18.12
N ALA A 400 9.26 11.73 -18.53
CA ALA A 400 7.85 11.45 -18.31
C ALA A 400 7.46 11.42 -16.82
N ASP A 401 8.41 11.23 -15.89
CA ASP A 401 8.16 11.37 -14.44
C ASP A 401 7.77 12.78 -14.00
N VAL A 402 7.98 13.79 -14.84
CA VAL A 402 7.45 15.15 -14.60
C VAL A 402 5.93 15.12 -14.42
N ALA A 403 5.25 14.13 -15.00
CA ALA A 403 3.82 13.87 -14.81
C ALA A 403 3.43 13.76 -13.33
N ASN A 404 4.30 13.26 -12.44
CA ASN A 404 4.02 13.16 -11.00
C ASN A 404 3.79 14.53 -10.33
N MET A 405 4.14 15.63 -11.01
CA MET A 405 3.90 17.00 -10.53
C MET A 405 2.40 17.33 -10.37
N SER A 406 1.56 16.83 -11.29
CA SER A 406 0.10 16.98 -11.25
C SER A 406 -0.55 15.66 -10.89
N ILE A 407 -1.69 15.70 -10.18
CA ILE A 407 -2.35 14.44 -9.76
C ILE A 407 -3.02 13.80 -10.97
N GLU A 408 -3.63 14.63 -11.82
CA GLU A 408 -4.29 14.24 -13.06
C GLU A 408 -3.32 13.56 -14.04
N LEU A 409 -2.11 14.11 -14.19
CA LEU A 409 -1.07 13.50 -15.03
C LEU A 409 -0.51 12.22 -14.41
N CYS A 410 -0.44 12.16 -13.07
CA CYS A 410 -0.04 10.95 -12.35
C CYS A 410 -1.07 9.83 -12.52
N GLU A 411 -2.37 10.15 -12.47
CA GLU A 411 -3.46 9.20 -12.76
C GLU A 411 -3.32 8.63 -14.16
N PHE A 412 -3.10 9.49 -15.16
CA PHE A 412 -2.88 9.05 -16.54
C PHE A 412 -1.64 8.14 -16.66
N LYS A 413 -0.53 8.51 -16.03
CA LYS A 413 0.69 7.68 -16.02
C LYS A 413 0.44 6.31 -15.37
N VAL A 414 -0.26 6.27 -14.25
CA VAL A 414 -0.64 5.02 -13.57
C VAL A 414 -1.51 4.16 -14.47
N LEU A 415 -2.52 4.76 -15.13
CA LEU A 415 -3.36 4.08 -16.11
C LEU A 415 -2.52 3.45 -17.23
N CYS A 416 -1.60 4.22 -17.83
CA CYS A 416 -0.71 3.73 -18.88
C CYS A 416 0.17 2.58 -18.39
N THR A 417 0.66 2.65 -17.15
CA THR A 417 1.53 1.60 -16.57
C THR A 417 0.76 0.29 -16.38
N HIS A 418 -0.49 0.34 -15.89
CA HIS A 418 -1.33 -0.84 -15.77
C HIS A 418 -1.76 -1.40 -17.14
N ALA A 419 -2.05 -0.52 -18.10
CA ALA A 419 -2.40 -0.89 -19.46
C ALA A 419 -1.23 -1.55 -20.21
N LEU A 420 0.01 -1.14 -19.93
CA LEU A 420 1.21 -1.65 -20.59
C LEU A 420 1.33 -3.18 -20.47
N LYS A 421 0.92 -3.77 -19.34
CA LYS A 421 0.91 -5.23 -19.17
C LYS A 421 -0.03 -5.94 -20.14
N GLN A 422 -1.22 -5.39 -20.37
CA GLN A 422 -2.19 -5.95 -21.32
C GLN A 422 -1.73 -5.75 -22.77
N VAL A 423 -1.21 -4.56 -23.07
CA VAL A 423 -0.60 -4.26 -24.37
C VAL A 423 0.56 -5.21 -24.67
N ALA A 424 1.44 -5.48 -23.70
CA ALA A 424 2.55 -6.42 -23.87
C ALA A 424 2.08 -7.85 -24.16
N LEU A 425 1.02 -8.33 -23.48
CA LEU A 425 0.43 -9.63 -23.76
C LEU A 425 -0.17 -9.70 -25.18
N CYS A 426 -0.86 -8.64 -25.60
CA CYS A 426 -1.43 -8.56 -26.95
C CYS A 426 -0.33 -8.51 -28.02
N ILE A 427 0.71 -7.69 -27.85
CA ILE A 427 1.87 -7.63 -28.75
C ILE A 427 2.55 -9.00 -28.81
N GLY A 428 2.69 -9.69 -27.69
CA GLY A 428 3.21 -11.06 -27.64
C GLY A 428 2.37 -12.03 -28.49
N ALA A 429 1.04 -11.99 -28.36
CA ALA A 429 0.15 -12.81 -29.16
C ALA A 429 0.20 -12.49 -30.66
N VAL A 430 0.20 -11.20 -31.02
CA VAL A 430 0.35 -10.74 -32.41
C VAL A 430 1.71 -11.16 -32.98
N THR A 431 2.78 -11.10 -32.19
CA THR A 431 4.11 -11.56 -32.61
C THR A 431 4.12 -13.06 -32.87
N CYS A 432 3.55 -13.87 -31.98
CA CYS A 432 3.41 -15.32 -32.18
C CYS A 432 2.64 -15.66 -33.46
N ILE A 433 1.52 -14.97 -33.71
CA ILE A 433 0.71 -15.17 -34.93
C ILE A 433 1.49 -14.72 -36.16
N SER A 434 2.19 -13.59 -36.08
CA SER A 434 3.03 -13.10 -37.17
C SER A 434 4.13 -14.10 -37.51
N ILE A 435 4.72 -14.78 -36.52
CA ILE A 435 5.68 -15.87 -36.75
C ILE A 435 5.01 -17.07 -37.43
N ILE A 436 3.83 -17.50 -36.97
CA ILE A 436 3.09 -18.62 -37.57
C ILE A 436 2.78 -18.34 -39.05
N PHE A 437 2.26 -17.14 -39.34
CA PHE A 437 1.96 -16.73 -40.71
C PHE A 437 3.23 -16.50 -41.55
N ALA A 438 4.32 -15.98 -40.97
CA ALA A 438 5.59 -15.86 -41.67
C ALA A 438 6.15 -17.23 -42.09
N VAL A 439 6.07 -18.23 -41.21
CA VAL A 439 6.48 -19.62 -41.52
C VAL A 439 5.56 -20.22 -42.59
N ALA A 440 4.24 -20.00 -42.49
CA ALA A 440 3.29 -20.47 -43.49
C ALA A 440 3.58 -19.86 -44.88
N ILE A 441 3.81 -18.54 -44.97
CA ILE A 441 4.16 -17.85 -46.23
C ILE A 441 5.50 -18.35 -46.76
N SER A 442 6.51 -18.54 -45.89
CA SER A 442 7.82 -19.05 -46.30
C SER A 442 7.75 -20.47 -46.86
N SER A 443 6.77 -21.27 -46.41
CA SER A 443 6.52 -22.61 -46.96
C SER A 443 5.88 -22.59 -48.36
N MET A 444 5.26 -21.47 -48.76
CA MET A 444 4.66 -21.26 -50.08
C MET A 444 5.70 -20.81 -51.12
N THR A 445 6.80 -21.56 -51.23
CA THR A 445 7.96 -21.23 -52.08
C THR A 445 7.58 -20.90 -53.53
N ARG A 446 6.62 -21.62 -54.12
CA ARG A 446 6.15 -21.37 -55.49
C ARG A 446 5.54 -19.97 -55.65
N GLU A 447 4.63 -19.59 -54.77
CA GLU A 447 3.97 -18.28 -54.82
C GLU A 447 4.98 -17.17 -54.48
N ALA A 448 5.86 -17.41 -53.50
CA ALA A 448 6.92 -16.47 -53.14
C ALA A 448 7.93 -16.22 -54.27
N THR A 449 8.23 -17.22 -55.11
CA THR A 449 9.10 -17.04 -56.29
C THR A 449 8.43 -16.30 -57.46
N LEU A 450 7.09 -16.31 -57.53
CA LEU A 450 6.35 -15.62 -58.58
C LEU A 450 6.30 -14.11 -58.36
N LEU A 451 6.29 -13.69 -57.09
CA LEU A 451 6.47 -12.30 -56.72
C LEU A 451 7.94 -11.92 -56.95
N SER A 452 8.19 -11.10 -57.97
CA SER A 452 9.53 -10.55 -58.22
C SER A 452 10.06 -9.68 -57.06
N ASN A 453 9.20 -9.38 -56.08
CA ASN A 453 9.52 -8.60 -54.89
C ASN A 453 10.23 -9.44 -53.83
N SER A 454 11.47 -9.05 -53.53
CA SER A 454 12.34 -9.65 -52.50
C SER A 454 11.85 -9.54 -51.03
N GLU A 455 10.63 -9.05 -50.80
CA GLU A 455 10.09 -8.80 -49.46
C GLU A 455 9.59 -10.09 -48.78
N PHE A 456 9.18 -11.11 -49.55
CA PHE A 456 8.62 -12.37 -49.02
C PHE A 456 9.53 -13.59 -49.17
N THR A 457 10.73 -13.42 -49.73
CA THR A 457 11.68 -14.51 -49.94
C THR A 457 12.46 -14.87 -48.69
N GLU A 458 12.66 -13.90 -47.79
CA GLU A 458 13.46 -14.04 -46.59
C GLU A 458 12.56 -13.92 -45.35
N MET A 459 12.61 -14.90 -44.43
CA MET A 459 11.69 -14.99 -43.29
C MET A 459 11.67 -13.70 -42.44
N GLY A 460 12.83 -13.06 -42.24
CA GLY A 460 12.93 -11.80 -41.49
C GLY A 460 12.21 -10.63 -42.18
N ARG A 461 12.29 -10.54 -43.51
CA ARG A 461 11.58 -9.52 -44.29
C ARG A 461 10.08 -9.79 -44.30
N THR A 462 9.68 -11.05 -44.48
CA THR A 462 8.29 -11.48 -44.36
C THR A 462 7.70 -11.10 -43.00
N MET A 463 8.43 -11.34 -41.91
CA MET A 463 7.99 -10.96 -40.55
C MET A 463 7.86 -9.45 -40.42
N THR A 464 8.81 -8.67 -40.95
CA THR A 464 8.75 -7.20 -40.92
C THR A 464 7.56 -6.67 -41.72
N SER A 465 7.32 -7.20 -42.92
CA SER A 465 6.17 -6.88 -43.76
C SER A 465 4.85 -7.25 -43.07
N LEU A 466 4.76 -8.41 -42.39
CA LEU A 466 3.58 -8.77 -41.62
C LEU A 466 3.35 -7.84 -40.42
N VAL A 467 4.42 -7.42 -39.72
CA VAL A 467 4.29 -6.43 -38.63
C VAL A 467 3.85 -5.07 -39.15
N GLN A 468 4.40 -4.59 -40.28
CA GLN A 468 3.95 -3.36 -40.93
C GLN A 468 2.48 -3.46 -41.36
N LEU A 469 2.07 -4.62 -41.86
CA LEU A 469 0.70 -4.91 -42.24
C LEU A 469 -0.23 -4.96 -41.01
N ALA A 470 0.21 -5.55 -39.90
CA ALA A 470 -0.52 -5.55 -38.63
C ALA A 470 -0.67 -4.16 -38.02
N VAL A 471 0.33 -3.28 -38.12
CA VAL A 471 0.21 -1.90 -37.63
C VAL A 471 -0.58 -1.00 -38.60
N GLY A 472 -0.68 -1.40 -39.86
CA GLY A 472 -1.41 -0.66 -40.90
C GLY A 472 -0.57 0.39 -41.60
N ILE A 473 0.75 0.23 -41.55
CA ILE A 473 1.73 1.13 -42.21
C ILE A 473 1.92 0.74 -43.69
N MET A 474 1.60 -0.50 -44.06
CA MET A 474 1.78 -0.98 -45.43
C MET A 474 0.79 -0.33 -46.41
N ASP A 475 1.31 0.22 -47.51
CA ASP A 475 0.49 0.83 -48.56
C ASP A 475 -0.46 -0.17 -49.21
N LEU A 476 -1.73 0.22 -49.36
CA LEU A 476 -2.77 -0.61 -49.95
C LEU A 476 -2.49 -0.95 -51.43
N GLU A 477 -1.73 -0.09 -52.13
CA GLU A 477 -1.28 -0.30 -53.51
C GLU A 477 -0.31 -1.49 -53.62
N LYS A 478 0.55 -1.70 -52.62
CA LYS A 478 1.41 -2.89 -52.57
C LYS A 478 0.56 -4.14 -52.41
N VAL A 479 -0.44 -4.12 -51.53
CA VAL A 479 -1.36 -5.25 -51.32
C VAL A 479 -2.19 -5.54 -52.59
N SER A 480 -2.64 -4.52 -53.32
CA SER A 480 -3.38 -4.71 -54.56
C SER A 480 -2.50 -5.26 -55.69
N SER A 481 -1.22 -4.89 -55.76
CA SER A 481 -0.28 -5.47 -56.73
C SER A 481 -0.09 -6.99 -56.52
N ILE A 482 -0.04 -7.44 -55.26
CA ILE A 482 0.06 -8.87 -54.88
C ILE A 482 -1.18 -9.64 -55.35
N SER A 483 -2.36 -9.00 -55.32
CA SER A 483 -3.61 -9.61 -55.78
C SER A 483 -3.60 -9.99 -57.26
N GLY A 484 -2.84 -9.28 -58.09
CA GLY A 484 -2.75 -9.57 -59.52
C GLY A 484 -1.87 -10.78 -59.84
N GLU A 485 -0.86 -11.05 -59.00
CA GLU A 485 0.16 -12.07 -59.26
C GLU A 485 -0.13 -13.40 -58.56
N SER A 486 -0.62 -13.39 -57.31
CA SER A 486 -0.81 -14.62 -56.51
C SER A 486 -2.08 -14.56 -55.61
N PRO A 487 -3.22 -15.12 -56.07
CA PRO A 487 -4.47 -15.06 -55.30
C PRO A 487 -4.41 -15.84 -53.98
N TYR A 488 -3.58 -16.89 -53.89
CA TYR A 488 -3.42 -17.68 -52.67
C TYR A 488 -2.68 -16.93 -51.56
N LEU A 489 -1.61 -16.20 -51.89
CA LEU A 489 -0.89 -15.38 -50.92
C LEU A 489 -1.80 -14.26 -50.41
N LEU A 490 -2.55 -13.61 -51.30
CA LEU A 490 -3.55 -12.63 -50.89
C LEU A 490 -4.56 -13.23 -49.91
N GLY A 491 -5.06 -14.45 -50.16
CA GLY A 491 -5.97 -15.13 -49.24
C GLY A 491 -5.39 -15.32 -47.84
N VAL A 492 -4.11 -15.71 -47.74
CA VAL A 492 -3.39 -15.87 -46.46
C VAL A 492 -3.19 -14.52 -45.76
N LEU A 493 -2.81 -13.47 -46.50
CA LEU A 493 -2.65 -12.12 -45.97
C LEU A 493 -3.99 -11.53 -45.48
N VAL A 494 -5.08 -11.74 -46.22
CA VAL A 494 -6.43 -11.32 -45.81
C VAL A 494 -6.87 -12.07 -44.55
N ALA A 495 -6.60 -13.38 -44.46
CA ALA A 495 -6.87 -14.15 -43.25
C ALA A 495 -6.06 -13.63 -42.04
N TYR A 496 -4.78 -13.31 -42.25
CA TYR A 496 -3.94 -12.67 -41.22
C TYR A 496 -4.52 -11.33 -40.76
N MET A 497 -4.89 -10.46 -41.70
CA MET A 497 -5.52 -9.15 -41.42
C MET A 497 -6.81 -9.32 -40.62
N LEU A 498 -7.68 -10.25 -41.00
CA LEU A 498 -8.92 -10.52 -40.30
C LEU A 498 -8.63 -10.98 -38.86
N VAL A 499 -7.68 -11.89 -38.67
CA VAL A 499 -7.28 -12.34 -37.34
C VAL A 499 -6.74 -11.18 -36.50
N VAL A 500 -5.77 -10.40 -37.00
CA VAL A 500 -5.12 -9.32 -36.23
C VAL A 500 -6.08 -8.16 -35.96
N TYR A 501 -6.75 -7.62 -36.98
CA TYR A 501 -7.60 -6.44 -36.82
C TYR A 501 -8.94 -6.77 -36.19
N SER A 502 -9.64 -7.79 -36.70
CA SER A 502 -11.01 -8.07 -36.22
C SER A 502 -11.02 -8.74 -34.86
N PHE A 503 -10.01 -9.54 -34.52
CA PHE A 503 -9.94 -10.18 -33.20
C PHE A 503 -8.97 -9.49 -32.25
N PHE A 504 -7.68 -9.37 -32.57
CA PHE A 504 -6.69 -8.92 -31.57
C PHE A 504 -6.81 -7.45 -31.18
N PHE A 505 -6.94 -6.53 -32.14
CA PHE A 505 -7.09 -5.11 -31.76
C PHE A 505 -8.43 -4.80 -31.11
N ASN A 506 -9.53 -5.39 -31.59
CA ASN A 506 -10.83 -5.24 -30.93
C ASN A 506 -10.81 -5.80 -29.51
N LEU A 507 -10.15 -6.94 -29.30
CA LEU A 507 -9.95 -7.52 -27.97
C LEU A 507 -9.05 -6.63 -27.11
N LEU A 508 -7.99 -6.04 -27.66
CA LEU A 508 -7.12 -5.09 -26.95
C LEU A 508 -7.90 -3.85 -26.49
N VAL A 509 -8.70 -3.25 -27.38
CA VAL A 509 -9.55 -2.09 -27.03
C VAL A 509 -10.57 -2.47 -25.95
N SER A 510 -11.22 -3.64 -26.09
CA SER A 510 -12.17 -4.14 -25.09
C SER A 510 -11.50 -4.35 -23.72
N GLN A 511 -10.31 -4.97 -23.69
CA GLN A 511 -9.54 -5.16 -22.47
C GLN A 511 -9.10 -3.82 -21.86
N PHE A 512 -8.68 -2.86 -22.68
CA PHE A 512 -8.30 -1.53 -22.20
C PHE A 512 -9.49 -0.80 -21.56
N CYS A 513 -10.66 -0.81 -22.20
CA CYS A 513 -11.88 -0.26 -21.63
C CYS A 513 -12.28 -0.98 -20.33
N GLY A 514 -12.12 -2.31 -20.27
CA GLY A 514 -12.39 -3.09 -19.06
C GLY A 514 -11.44 -2.74 -17.90
N VAL A 515 -10.14 -2.62 -18.18
CA VAL A 515 -9.12 -2.19 -17.21
C VAL A 515 -9.41 -0.76 -16.74
N HIS A 516 -9.69 0.16 -17.65
CA HIS A 516 -10.05 1.54 -17.29
C HIS A 516 -11.28 1.58 -16.39
N ALA A 517 -12.36 0.86 -16.74
CA ALA A 517 -13.57 0.83 -15.92
C ALA A 517 -13.33 0.22 -14.53
N ALA A 518 -12.52 -0.84 -14.45
CA ALA A 518 -12.19 -1.48 -13.17
C ALA A 518 -11.26 -0.63 -12.29
N LEU A 519 -10.37 0.16 -12.89
CA LEU A 519 -9.43 1.02 -12.16
C LEU A 519 -9.96 2.42 -11.89
N ALA A 520 -10.97 2.91 -12.62
CA ALA A 520 -11.42 4.30 -12.52
C ALA A 520 -11.84 4.70 -11.09
N GLU A 521 -12.39 3.77 -10.30
CA GLU A 521 -12.76 4.05 -8.90
C GLU A 521 -11.54 4.23 -7.98
N ASP A 522 -10.44 3.51 -8.24
CA ASP A 522 -9.26 3.45 -7.37
C ASP A 522 -8.04 4.18 -7.95
N ILE A 523 -8.12 4.72 -9.18
CA ILE A 523 -6.98 5.30 -9.91
C ILE A 523 -6.39 6.52 -9.20
N LEU A 524 -7.26 7.37 -8.65
CA LEU A 524 -6.86 8.51 -7.84
C LEU A 524 -6.10 8.06 -6.59
N GLY A 525 -6.53 6.96 -5.96
CA GLY A 525 -5.83 6.36 -4.82
C GLY A 525 -4.44 5.84 -5.20
N HIS A 526 -4.32 5.17 -6.34
CA HIS A 526 -3.00 4.76 -6.85
C HIS A 526 -2.10 5.94 -7.22
N ALA A 527 -2.65 7.01 -7.79
CA ALA A 527 -1.91 8.23 -8.08
C ALA A 527 -1.43 8.94 -6.80
N MET A 528 -2.26 8.94 -5.74
CA MET A 528 -1.88 9.46 -4.43
C MET A 528 -0.82 8.61 -3.75
N LEU A 529 -0.85 7.28 -3.90
CA LEU A 529 0.22 6.39 -3.43
C LEU A 529 1.54 6.68 -4.15
N ALA A 530 1.51 6.74 -5.48
CA ALA A 530 2.69 7.06 -6.28
C ALA A 530 3.28 8.44 -5.92
N ARG A 531 2.43 9.44 -5.68
CA ARG A 531 2.86 10.74 -5.15
C ARG A 531 3.39 10.63 -3.72
N GLY A 532 2.77 9.81 -2.88
CA GLY A 532 3.21 9.52 -1.51
C GLY A 532 4.65 9.00 -1.48
N ASP A 533 4.97 8.03 -2.33
CA ASP A 533 6.34 7.51 -2.47
C ASP A 533 7.33 8.62 -2.87
N VAL A 534 6.98 9.43 -3.87
CA VAL A 534 7.80 10.57 -4.31
C VAL A 534 7.99 11.60 -3.19
N ILE A 535 6.95 11.87 -2.39
CA ILE A 535 7.05 12.75 -1.22
C ILE A 535 8.04 12.16 -0.22
N LEU A 536 7.86 10.89 0.17
CA LEU A 536 8.72 10.22 1.15
C LEU A 536 10.19 10.22 0.71
N ASP A 537 10.46 9.97 -0.57
CA ASP A 537 11.82 10.00 -1.11
C ASP A 537 12.40 11.42 -1.17
N THR A 538 11.59 12.40 -1.56
CA THR A 538 12.03 13.80 -1.57
C THR A 538 12.33 14.30 -0.15
N LEU A 539 11.55 13.89 0.84
CA LEU A 539 11.73 14.29 2.25
C LEU A 539 13.07 13.78 2.82
N LYS A 540 13.57 12.61 2.40
CA LYS A 540 14.89 12.09 2.81
C LYS A 540 16.04 13.04 2.44
N ALA A 541 15.88 13.81 1.36
CA ALA A 541 16.88 14.78 0.89
C ALA A 541 16.76 16.17 1.53
N ILE A 542 15.69 16.44 2.31
CA ILE A 542 15.47 17.78 2.87
C ILE A 542 16.35 18.01 4.10
N PRO A 543 17.05 19.16 4.18
CA PRO A 543 17.85 19.48 5.35
C PRO A 543 16.98 19.72 6.59
N MET A 544 17.44 19.23 7.74
CA MET A 544 16.75 19.35 9.04
C MET A 544 16.35 20.79 9.40
N LYS A 545 17.13 21.80 9.00
CA LYS A 545 16.78 23.22 9.22
C LYS A 545 15.45 23.60 8.56
N ARG A 546 15.24 23.16 7.32
CA ARG A 546 14.00 23.44 6.57
C ARG A 546 12.84 22.63 7.11
N TRP A 547 13.09 21.38 7.52
CA TRP A 547 12.10 20.54 8.19
C TRP A 547 11.61 21.18 9.50
N ASN A 548 12.52 21.61 10.37
CA ASN A 548 12.18 22.25 11.64
C ASN A 548 11.47 23.61 11.43
N ALA A 549 11.85 24.37 10.41
CA ALA A 549 11.13 25.59 10.05
C ALA A 549 9.70 25.30 9.59
N PHE A 550 9.50 24.21 8.85
CA PHE A 550 8.17 23.75 8.45
C PHE A 550 7.33 23.29 9.67
N LEU A 551 7.89 22.47 10.56
CA LEU A 551 7.19 22.06 11.79
C LEU A 551 6.77 23.26 12.63
N LYS A 552 7.67 24.25 12.80
CA LYS A 552 7.34 25.52 13.46
C LYS A 552 6.23 26.29 12.75
N SER A 553 6.19 26.25 11.42
CA SER A 553 5.14 26.93 10.63
C SER A 553 3.75 26.28 10.75
N LEU A 554 3.68 24.99 11.11
CA LEU A 554 2.41 24.31 11.39
C LEU A 554 1.83 24.67 12.76
N ALA A 555 2.64 25.24 13.67
CA ALA A 555 2.24 25.62 15.02
C ALA A 555 1.54 24.48 15.80
N LEU A 556 2.02 23.24 15.65
CA LEU A 556 1.41 22.06 16.28
C LEU A 556 1.40 22.13 17.81
N ASP A 557 2.32 22.86 18.42
CA ASP A 557 2.36 23.04 19.88
C ASP A 557 1.24 23.99 20.39
N GLN A 558 0.60 24.75 19.49
CA GLN A 558 -0.45 25.71 19.85
C GLN A 558 -1.81 25.01 19.89
N LYS A 559 -2.59 25.31 20.94
CA LYS A 559 -3.98 24.86 21.04
C LYS A 559 -4.82 25.47 19.92
N VAL A 560 -5.65 24.64 19.29
CA VAL A 560 -6.54 25.04 18.21
C VAL A 560 -7.96 25.14 18.74
N ASP A 561 -8.61 26.29 18.54
CA ASP A 561 -9.99 26.50 19.00
C ASP A 561 -10.97 25.68 18.15
N PHE A 562 -11.85 24.94 18.83
CA PHE A 562 -12.96 24.23 18.20
C PHE A 562 -13.95 25.24 17.61
N GLU A 563 -14.48 26.10 18.47
CA GLU A 563 -15.44 27.16 18.16
C GLU A 563 -15.02 28.48 18.81
N GLU A 564 -15.70 29.58 18.47
CA GLU A 564 -15.43 30.90 19.06
C GLU A 564 -15.61 30.85 20.59
N GLY A 565 -14.50 31.02 21.33
CA GLY A 565 -14.47 30.96 22.80
C GLY A 565 -14.22 29.57 23.38
N ASP A 566 -14.01 28.54 22.54
CA ASP A 566 -13.73 27.18 22.98
C ASP A 566 -12.31 26.72 22.60
N ILE A 567 -11.38 26.90 23.53
CA ILE A 567 -9.96 26.58 23.35
C ILE A 567 -9.79 25.06 23.34
N GLY A 568 -9.49 24.49 22.18
CA GLY A 568 -9.33 23.06 22.00
C GLY A 568 -7.93 22.55 22.34
N LEU A 569 -7.55 21.47 21.66
CA LEU A 569 -6.33 20.72 21.90
C LEU A 569 -5.20 21.17 20.96
N ALA A 570 -3.96 20.87 21.33
CA ALA A 570 -2.80 21.04 20.45
C ALA A 570 -2.68 19.86 19.46
N GLY A 571 -1.68 19.90 18.58
CA GLY A 571 -1.37 18.85 17.61
C GLY A 571 -2.23 18.87 16.33
N GLY A 572 -3.19 19.79 16.26
CA GLY A 572 -4.14 19.94 15.17
C GLY A 572 -3.82 21.10 14.21
N VAL A 573 -4.31 20.99 12.97
CA VAL A 573 -4.35 22.09 12.01
C VAL A 573 -5.80 22.33 11.60
N LYS A 574 -6.26 23.58 11.74
CA LYS A 574 -7.62 24.00 11.35
C LYS A 574 -7.69 24.27 9.86
N ALA A 575 -8.66 23.66 9.20
CA ALA A 575 -8.96 23.80 7.79
C ALA A 575 -10.47 24.01 7.57
N TRP A 576 -10.86 24.27 6.33
CA TRP A 576 -12.26 24.44 5.94
C TRP A 576 -12.63 23.37 4.91
N GLU A 577 -13.65 22.57 5.20
CA GLU A 577 -14.22 21.59 4.27
C GLU A 577 -15.61 22.05 3.78
N PRO A 578 -16.03 21.69 2.56
CA PRO A 578 -17.41 21.87 2.11
C PRO A 578 -18.39 21.10 3.00
N SER A 579 -19.45 21.75 3.46
CA SER A 579 -20.38 21.16 4.44
C SER A 579 -21.11 19.90 3.93
N LEU A 580 -21.30 19.78 2.61
CA LEU A 580 -21.98 18.66 1.96
C LEU A 580 -21.10 17.41 1.80
N ALA A 581 -19.77 17.54 1.87
CA ALA A 581 -18.86 16.41 1.64
C ALA A 581 -18.99 15.35 2.76
N HIS A 582 -19.11 15.81 4.01
CA HIS A 582 -19.21 14.96 5.19
C HIS A 582 -20.24 15.53 6.18
N PRO A 583 -21.54 15.26 5.98
CA PRO A 583 -22.58 15.81 6.84
C PRO A 583 -22.43 15.28 8.27
N THR A 584 -22.45 16.19 9.24
CA THR A 584 -22.37 15.87 10.67
C THR A 584 -23.47 16.64 11.38
N THR A 585 -24.38 15.93 12.04
CA THR A 585 -25.55 16.52 12.69
C THR A 585 -25.38 16.72 14.19
N GLN A 586 -24.42 16.02 14.79
CA GLN A 586 -24.15 16.02 16.22
C GLN A 586 -22.74 16.53 16.50
N ASP A 587 -22.54 17.12 17.68
CA ASP A 587 -21.21 17.47 18.17
C ASP A 587 -20.42 16.18 18.40
N GLN A 588 -19.17 16.16 17.92
CA GLN A 588 -18.26 15.03 18.12
C GLN A 588 -17.59 15.08 19.50
N ILE A 589 -17.66 16.21 20.19
CA ILE A 589 -17.12 16.36 21.54
C ILE A 589 -18.17 15.88 22.54
N PHE A 590 -17.77 14.91 23.34
CA PHE A 590 -18.59 14.46 24.46
C PHE A 590 -18.38 15.39 25.66
N ARG A 591 -19.36 16.25 25.94
CA ARG A 591 -19.30 17.22 27.04
C ARG A 591 -20.12 16.73 28.22
N ALA A 592 -19.48 16.54 29.36
CA ALA A 592 -20.15 16.17 30.61
C ALA A 592 -20.06 17.30 31.63
N GLY A 593 -21.20 17.67 32.22
CA GLY A 593 -21.24 18.51 33.40
C GLY A 593 -20.99 17.71 34.69
N GLY A 594 -20.62 18.38 35.78
CA GLY A 594 -20.46 17.78 37.10
C GLY A 594 -19.05 17.95 37.67
N ASP A 595 -18.66 17.01 38.53
CA ASP A 595 -17.33 16.97 39.15
C ASP A 595 -16.23 16.75 38.09
N THR A 596 -15.12 17.48 38.24
CA THR A 596 -13.99 17.55 37.30
C THR A 596 -12.78 16.75 37.77
N ASP A 597 -12.88 16.05 38.90
CA ASP A 597 -11.77 15.25 39.41
C ASP A 597 -11.34 14.14 38.41
N PRO A 598 -10.05 14.10 37.97
CA PRO A 598 -9.46 13.04 37.15
C PRO A 598 -9.73 11.61 37.60
N SER A 599 -9.84 11.42 38.91
CA SER A 599 -9.95 10.11 39.55
C SER A 599 -11.36 9.52 39.49
N LEU A 600 -12.35 10.36 39.19
CA LEU A 600 -13.72 9.91 39.04
C LEU A 600 -13.95 9.36 37.63
N PRO A 601 -14.91 8.43 37.45
CA PRO A 601 -15.31 7.95 36.14
C PRO A 601 -16.16 8.97 35.35
N TRP A 602 -16.28 8.78 34.04
CA TRP A 602 -17.26 9.52 33.24
C TRP A 602 -18.69 9.15 33.66
N PRO A 603 -19.64 10.10 33.71
CA PRO A 603 -21.02 9.76 34.00
C PRO A 603 -21.58 8.83 32.93
N ILE A 604 -22.16 7.71 33.37
CA ILE A 604 -22.71 6.69 32.46
C ILE A 604 -23.95 7.27 31.80
N HIS A 605 -23.93 7.43 30.48
CA HIS A 605 -25.15 7.63 29.72
C HIS A 605 -25.99 6.36 29.78
N ARG A 606 -27.15 6.45 30.42
CA ARG A 606 -28.18 5.42 30.28
C ARG A 606 -28.59 5.43 28.81
N SER A 607 -28.24 4.37 28.09
CA SER A 607 -28.72 4.20 26.72
C SER A 607 -30.25 4.07 26.77
N SER A 608 -30.96 4.63 25.79
CA SER A 608 -32.43 4.53 25.74
C SER A 608 -32.93 3.07 25.69
N SER A 609 -32.08 2.14 25.23
CA SER A 609 -32.34 0.70 25.32
C SER A 609 -32.38 0.17 26.76
N ASP A 610 -31.52 0.69 27.64
CA ASP A 610 -31.49 0.31 29.06
C ASP A 610 -32.68 0.91 29.81
N GLU A 611 -33.10 2.13 29.47
CA GLU A 611 -34.35 2.70 29.99
C GLU A 611 -35.55 1.82 29.62
N SER A 612 -35.65 1.33 28.37
CA SER A 612 -36.76 0.46 27.98
C SER A 612 -36.76 -0.89 28.72
N SER A 613 -35.59 -1.43 29.07
CA SER A 613 -35.46 -2.71 29.78
C SER A 613 -35.68 -2.55 31.28
N MET A 614 -35.25 -1.42 31.84
CA MET A 614 -35.45 -1.06 33.24
C MET A 614 -36.90 -0.60 33.48
N GLU A 615 -37.53 0.13 32.56
CA GLU A 615 -38.99 0.38 32.56
C GLU A 615 -39.76 -0.93 32.43
N LYS A 616 -39.34 -1.88 31.58
CA LYS A 616 -39.95 -3.21 31.51
C LYS A 616 -39.75 -4.04 32.78
N MET A 617 -38.63 -3.88 33.48
CA MET A 617 -38.39 -4.52 34.77
C MET A 617 -39.21 -3.86 35.88
N VAL A 618 -39.22 -2.52 35.97
CA VAL A 618 -40.03 -1.74 36.93
C VAL A 618 -41.52 -2.01 36.71
N ALA A 619 -41.97 -2.11 35.46
CA ALA A 619 -43.33 -2.52 35.11
C ALA A 619 -43.64 -3.98 35.47
N LYS A 620 -42.63 -4.86 35.55
CA LYS A 620 -42.78 -6.25 36.01
C LYS A 620 -42.67 -6.42 37.54
N THR A 621 -41.94 -5.56 38.24
CA THR A 621 -41.78 -5.61 39.71
C THR A 621 -42.80 -4.79 40.49
N SER A 622 -43.74 -4.11 39.81
CA SER A 622 -44.88 -3.45 40.46
C SER A 622 -46.20 -4.21 40.21
N PRO A 623 -46.46 -5.36 40.86
CA PRO A 623 -47.81 -5.87 40.96
C PRO A 623 -48.57 -5.05 42.03
N SER A 624 -49.79 -4.65 41.70
CA SER A 624 -50.76 -3.96 42.57
C SER A 624 -50.67 -2.42 42.60
N CYS A 625 -51.29 -1.76 41.61
CA CYS A 625 -52.25 -0.66 41.82
C CYS A 625 -52.68 0.10 40.55
N THR A 626 -52.87 -0.56 39.40
CA THR A 626 -53.49 0.13 38.23
C THR A 626 -54.40 -0.77 37.39
N ALA A 627 -55.20 -1.62 38.06
CA ALA A 627 -56.38 -2.22 37.45
C ALA A 627 -57.55 -1.21 37.43
N HIS A 628 -57.41 -0.09 36.73
CA HIS A 628 -58.57 0.76 36.42
C HIS A 628 -58.45 1.64 35.17
N TRP A 629 -57.25 1.83 34.59
CA TRP A 629 -57.06 2.78 33.48
C TRP A 629 -56.99 2.15 32.08
N SER A 630 -56.97 0.82 31.96
CA SER A 630 -56.89 0.14 30.66
C SER A 630 -58.22 0.04 29.89
N CYS A 631 -59.36 0.38 30.51
CA CYS A 631 -60.67 0.31 29.85
C CYS A 631 -61.07 1.59 29.08
N PHE A 632 -60.37 2.72 29.29
CA PHE A 632 -60.75 4.00 28.66
C PHE A 632 -60.00 4.33 27.36
N ARG A 633 -58.89 3.63 27.05
CA ARG A 633 -58.03 3.97 25.89
C ARG A 633 -58.37 3.22 24.59
N GLN A 634 -59.14 2.13 24.66
CA GLN A 634 -59.53 1.37 23.46
C GLN A 634 -60.75 1.95 22.70
N ARG A 635 -61.53 2.87 23.29
CA ARG A 635 -62.66 3.52 22.56
C ARG A 635 -62.26 4.73 21.71
N LYS A 636 -61.07 5.33 21.91
CA LYS A 636 -60.63 6.51 21.13
C LYS A 636 -59.83 6.19 19.87
N LEU A 637 -59.33 4.96 19.72
CA LEU A 637 -58.55 4.52 18.54
C LEU A 637 -59.42 3.88 17.44
N GLN A 638 -60.67 3.53 17.73
CA GLN A 638 -61.62 3.05 16.70
C GLN A 638 -62.23 4.21 15.88
N ASN A 639 -62.31 5.42 16.45
CA ASN A 639 -62.90 6.59 15.77
C ASN A 639 -61.92 7.37 14.87
N PHE A 640 -60.61 7.11 14.95
CA PHE A 640 -59.62 7.78 14.10
C PHE A 640 -59.34 7.03 12.78
N LYS A 641 -59.69 5.73 12.69
CA LYS A 641 -59.54 4.95 11.45
C LYS A 641 -60.63 5.21 10.42
N ASN A 642 -61.78 5.76 10.81
CA ASN A 642 -62.87 6.10 9.90
C ASN A 642 -62.78 7.53 9.31
N LEU A 643 -61.73 8.29 9.64
CA LEU A 643 -61.51 9.65 9.13
C LEU A 643 -60.38 9.75 8.08
N GLN A 644 -59.67 8.65 7.81
CA GLN A 644 -58.61 8.60 6.80
C GLN A 644 -59.10 8.20 5.39
N ASP A 645 -60.34 7.74 5.26
CA ASP A 645 -60.95 7.35 3.97
C ASP A 645 -61.73 8.50 3.27
N LEU A 646 -61.64 9.74 3.75
CA LEU A 646 -62.41 10.89 3.25
C LEU A 646 -61.57 12.04 2.64
N VAL A 647 -60.27 11.86 2.47
CA VAL A 647 -59.42 12.84 1.76
C VAL A 647 -58.65 12.14 0.65
N GLY A 648 -59.16 12.28 -0.58
CA GLY A 648 -58.53 11.81 -1.80
C GLY A 648 -57.26 12.60 -2.17
N PRO A 649 -56.51 12.13 -3.18
CA PRO A 649 -55.16 12.60 -3.45
C PRO A 649 -55.16 13.93 -4.21
N LYS A 650 -54.32 14.86 -3.76
CA LYS A 650 -53.70 15.90 -4.58
C LYS A 650 -52.23 16.00 -4.22
#